data_AF-A0A956KTE3-F1
#
_entry.id   AF-A0A956KTE3-F1
#
_cell.length_a   1.000
_cell.length_b   1.000
_cell.length_c   1.000
_cell.angle_alpha   90.00
_cell.angle_beta   90.00
_cell.angle_gamma   90.00
#
_symmetry.space_group_name_H-M   'P 1'
#
loop_
_entity.id
_entity.type
_entity.pdbx_description
1 polymer ?
#
loop_
_entity_poly.entity_id
_entity_poly.type
_entity_poly.pdbx_seq_one_letter_code
_entity_poly.pdbx_strand_id
1 'polypeptide(L)'
;MIARVGDPAAAVEAHSPKKSGPATVELEVEAKAKPKPAPAEDDTPNSKDTAEPAPPMAEASFAELCRVLEPREGRVAIGTETFDADFGRFLGTLYQDHGKRIVIDGAKLGIDEQAGVATITGTADYLRVPDMPVRASFSLAGAGEDAGKVRVVLRYAIIDEGKSSHYWCFSKSFPELPLARSSGAVEPMLDELEFLAASFVVCSWAHSDPDTGVERRRGINFEGRCRPTPNLGMVALMLGEGPTLDLHGWIGLLLDTQMDLPQLETEFSEARKYPWELDLPGVHLQAALGGDLAIGSAGLEDTCYRIYSPLSWSWQLAGEIYAPLQGYTARLRLGAEILLDLAGVATAGADVFIEGRFEGMSIGNIAALAGVSGDNDLASALPEELREVLSGLAQIELQTLAFGLTWGFEGFAVTSAIIKIGIPSVRWRIWGEHLEVYDLGCGISIDDPFGESEIDAEIWGTIEIEGVAVAVRASRGSGYMLTAMLGDEQRVPLQSMVARLGGKAQLPPLTINSLMLVVDSGSFAQISGSLLSEPDPWTIDLGPVRLTLADLIFNFQALSSGDLSGSIRAEIGFGDDLRIAAQYTTPGPFVIRGECDRMELRKAIGHLGGGNLPLPKGFDLTLLDSVILIKHDEGGNLLQLATRVGQDAFALEARSVGGKWGMAAGMSLANPRLPGLEFLDPFFEIVALQELMVVASTYDAPGFQFPNMASFGNPALSSHDIPMPAQSGGLVAGFNIYGKWVLDGKSNPVQQLLRKLFCLGASLDVTIQIGSPPQSNTSLYTGLAATILGCPIRGKLGFAITGGKPEY
;
A
#
# COMPACT_ATOMS: atom_id res chain seq x y z
N MET A 1 -8.28 33.15 31.87
CA MET A 1 -9.24 33.65 32.89
C MET A 1 -9.47 32.55 33.91
N ILE A 2 -9.20 32.82 35.19
CA ILE A 2 -9.14 31.86 36.31
C ILE A 2 -10.54 31.36 36.72
N ALA A 3 -10.74 30.05 36.91
CA ALA A 3 -11.38 29.48 38.11
C ALA A 3 -11.34 27.94 38.16
N ARG A 4 -11.13 27.47 39.39
CA ARG A 4 -10.84 26.11 39.87
C ARG A 4 -12.10 25.38 40.37
N VAL A 5 -12.03 24.04 40.32
CA VAL A 5 -12.46 23.02 41.32
C VAL A 5 -13.95 22.85 41.63
N GLY A 6 -14.39 21.59 41.56
CA GLY A 6 -15.50 21.09 42.37
C GLY A 6 -16.03 19.71 41.93
N ASP A 7 -15.48 18.63 42.51
CA ASP A 7 -16.21 17.37 42.71
C ASP A 7 -16.91 17.49 44.09
N PRO A 8 -18.18 17.04 44.24
CA PRO A 8 -18.38 15.77 44.94
C PRO A 8 -19.61 14.95 44.52
N ALA A 9 -19.55 13.67 44.88
CA ALA A 9 -20.55 12.62 44.69
C ALA A 9 -21.86 12.75 45.51
N ALA A 10 -22.90 12.10 44.93
CA ALA A 10 -24.05 11.38 45.52
C ALA A 10 -25.34 12.09 46.01
N ALA A 11 -26.44 11.90 45.26
CA ALA A 11 -27.81 11.51 45.71
C ALA A 11 -28.80 11.56 44.51
N VAL A 12 -29.23 10.43 43.93
CA VAL A 12 -30.56 9.78 44.09
C VAL A 12 -31.77 10.74 43.90
N GLU A 13 -32.44 10.69 42.74
CA GLU A 13 -33.81 10.14 42.59
C GLU A 13 -34.35 10.21 41.14
N ALA A 14 -35.02 9.11 40.76
CA ALA A 14 -36.01 8.87 39.70
C ALA A 14 -36.19 9.88 38.55
N HIS A 15 -36.08 9.41 37.30
CA HIS A 15 -37.07 9.64 36.23
C HIS A 15 -36.93 8.57 35.13
N SER A 16 -38.04 7.88 34.86
CA SER A 16 -38.17 6.83 33.84
C SER A 16 -37.88 7.34 32.42
N PRO A 17 -37.09 6.62 31.59
CA PRO A 17 -37.01 6.93 30.16
C PRO A 17 -38.15 6.25 29.39
N LYS A 18 -38.92 7.07 28.67
CA LYS A 18 -39.84 6.63 27.63
C LYS A 18 -39.05 5.94 26.51
N LYS A 19 -39.54 4.78 26.08
CA LYS A 19 -39.13 4.06 24.87
C LYS A 19 -39.21 4.99 23.65
N SER A 20 -38.07 5.32 23.05
CA SER A 20 -37.96 5.72 21.65
C SER A 20 -37.36 4.54 20.89
N GLY A 21 -38.15 3.93 20.01
CA GLY A 21 -37.67 2.87 19.12
C GLY A 21 -36.65 3.39 18.10
N PRO A 22 -35.86 2.49 17.50
CA PRO A 22 -34.91 2.88 16.47
C PRO A 22 -35.67 3.29 15.20
N ALA A 23 -35.39 4.51 14.72
CA ALA A 23 -35.76 4.93 13.39
C ALA A 23 -34.79 4.27 12.39
N THR A 24 -35.27 3.24 11.70
CA THR A 24 -34.61 2.67 10.53
C THR A 24 -34.74 3.67 9.39
N VAL A 25 -33.62 4.28 8.98
CA VAL A 25 -33.54 5.05 7.74
C VAL A 25 -33.14 4.04 6.66
N GLU A 26 -34.12 3.58 5.89
CA GLU A 26 -33.89 2.84 4.64
C GLU A 26 -33.42 3.86 3.58
N LEU A 27 -32.13 3.80 3.22
CA LEU A 27 -31.60 4.43 2.03
C LEU A 27 -31.84 3.49 0.85
N GLU A 28 -32.91 3.77 0.11
CA GLU A 28 -33.23 3.16 -1.18
C GLU A 28 -32.22 3.68 -2.23
N VAL A 29 -31.18 2.90 -2.53
CA VAL A 29 -30.29 3.17 -3.67
C VAL A 29 -30.93 2.54 -4.91
N GLU A 30 -31.69 3.32 -5.66
CA GLU A 30 -32.21 2.93 -6.97
C GLU A 30 -31.08 2.92 -8.01
N ALA A 31 -30.42 1.78 -8.18
CA ALA A 31 -29.52 1.53 -9.30
C ALA A 31 -30.34 1.26 -10.58
N LYS A 32 -30.56 2.30 -11.38
CA LYS A 32 -31.03 2.18 -12.77
C LYS A 32 -30.14 2.97 -13.73
N ALA A 33 -29.20 2.29 -14.35
CA ALA A 33 -28.66 2.70 -15.64
C ALA A 33 -28.42 1.44 -16.50
N LYS A 34 -29.37 1.15 -17.40
CA LYS A 34 -29.14 0.26 -18.53
C LYS A 34 -28.24 0.97 -19.55
N PRO A 35 -27.29 0.28 -20.20
CA PRO A 35 -26.54 0.85 -21.29
C PRO A 35 -27.46 1.08 -22.49
N LYS A 36 -27.47 2.32 -22.99
CA LYS A 36 -28.16 2.72 -24.23
C LYS A 36 -27.36 2.15 -25.41
N PRO A 37 -27.98 1.43 -26.37
CA PRO A 37 -27.28 0.96 -27.56
C PRO A 37 -26.92 2.16 -28.44
N ALA A 38 -25.71 2.12 -29.00
CA ALA A 38 -25.19 3.11 -29.93
C ALA A 38 -26.14 3.30 -31.14
N PRO A 39 -26.33 4.53 -31.64
CA PRO A 39 -27.09 4.75 -32.86
C PRO A 39 -26.28 4.28 -34.08
N ALA A 40 -27.00 3.65 -35.00
CA ALA A 40 -26.51 3.21 -36.30
C ALA A 40 -25.93 4.38 -37.10
N GLU A 41 -24.78 4.13 -37.73
CA GLU A 41 -24.20 4.95 -38.79
C GLU A 41 -25.19 5.04 -39.95
N ASP A 42 -25.51 6.26 -40.35
CA ASP A 42 -26.22 6.56 -41.59
C ASP A 42 -25.36 7.49 -42.45
N ASP A 43 -25.40 7.20 -43.74
CA ASP A 43 -24.57 7.67 -44.83
C ASP A 43 -24.50 9.20 -44.95
N THR A 44 -23.30 9.76 -45.17
CA THR A 44 -23.07 10.95 -46.04
C THR A 44 -21.57 11.14 -46.34
N PRO A 45 -21.20 11.89 -47.40
CA PRO A 45 -20.48 11.32 -48.52
C PRO A 45 -18.98 11.65 -48.56
N ASN A 46 -18.25 10.76 -49.21
CA ASN A 46 -16.88 10.90 -49.73
C ASN A 46 -16.55 12.34 -50.19
N SER A 47 -15.66 13.02 -49.45
CA SER A 47 -14.73 13.99 -50.05
C SER A 47 -13.31 13.42 -49.93
N LYS A 48 -12.79 12.97 -51.07
CA LYS A 48 -11.39 12.57 -51.23
C LYS A 48 -10.59 13.84 -51.45
N ASP A 49 -9.90 14.31 -50.43
CA ASP A 49 -8.67 15.08 -50.54
C ASP A 49 -7.71 14.62 -49.45
N THR A 50 -7.16 13.42 -49.65
CA THR A 50 -5.99 12.94 -48.91
C THR A 50 -4.77 13.12 -49.78
N ALA A 51 -4.01 14.19 -49.52
CA ALA A 51 -2.63 14.29 -49.97
C ALA A 51 -1.83 13.15 -49.32
N GLU A 52 -1.13 12.39 -50.16
CA GLU A 52 -0.27 11.27 -49.78
C GLU A 52 0.85 11.76 -48.84
N PRO A 53 1.06 11.15 -47.65
CA PRO A 53 2.11 11.58 -46.74
C PRO A 53 3.49 11.23 -47.31
N ALA A 54 4.40 12.20 -47.29
CA ALA A 54 5.78 12.03 -47.74
C ALA A 54 6.54 11.05 -46.81
N PRO A 55 7.53 10.28 -47.34
CA PRO A 55 8.36 9.41 -46.53
C PRO A 55 9.20 10.21 -45.51
N PRO A 56 9.50 9.65 -44.32
CA PRO A 56 10.28 10.31 -43.27
C PRO A 56 11.71 10.59 -43.75
N MET A 57 12.23 11.77 -43.42
CA MET A 57 13.54 12.24 -43.89
C MET A 57 14.68 11.65 -43.07
N ALA A 58 15.65 11.03 -43.73
CA ALA A 58 16.78 10.39 -43.08
C ALA A 58 17.95 11.34 -42.73
N GLU A 59 17.98 12.58 -43.23
CA GLU A 59 18.91 13.66 -42.85
C GLU A 59 18.40 14.98 -43.44
N ALA A 60 17.94 15.93 -42.62
CA ALA A 60 17.36 17.18 -43.11
C ALA A 60 18.46 18.20 -43.46
N SER A 61 18.47 18.71 -44.69
CA SER A 61 19.23 19.93 -45.02
C SER A 61 18.41 21.18 -44.67
N PHE A 62 19.05 22.34 -44.46
CA PHE A 62 18.31 23.57 -44.13
C PHE A 62 17.35 23.97 -45.26
N ALA A 63 17.74 23.77 -46.52
CA ALA A 63 16.87 24.01 -47.68
C ALA A 63 15.64 23.09 -47.66
N GLU A 64 15.83 21.83 -47.27
CA GLU A 64 14.73 20.86 -47.16
C GLU A 64 13.80 21.19 -45.99
N LEU A 65 14.36 21.62 -44.84
CA LEU A 65 13.58 22.16 -43.72
C LEU A 65 12.69 23.33 -44.19
N CYS A 66 13.26 24.32 -44.89
CA CYS A 66 12.49 25.43 -45.43
C CYS A 66 11.37 24.98 -46.38
N ARG A 67 11.64 24.01 -47.27
CA ARG A 67 10.66 23.46 -48.23
C ARG A 67 9.48 22.81 -47.52
N VAL A 68 9.74 22.05 -46.45
CA VAL A 68 8.70 21.40 -45.63
C VAL A 68 7.84 22.43 -44.89
N LEU A 69 8.42 23.58 -44.53
CA LEU A 69 7.77 24.66 -43.79
C LEU A 69 7.04 25.69 -44.69
N GLU A 70 7.05 25.53 -46.02
CA GLU A 70 6.37 26.43 -46.95
C GLU A 70 4.84 26.41 -46.73
N PRO A 71 4.20 27.57 -46.47
CA PRO A 71 2.76 27.65 -46.32
C PRO A 71 2.01 27.21 -47.58
N ARG A 72 1.04 26.31 -47.41
CA ARG A 72 0.09 25.91 -48.47
C ARG A 72 -1.26 26.51 -48.17
N GLU A 73 -1.78 27.31 -49.08
CA GLU A 73 -3.05 28.04 -48.90
C GLU A 73 -3.06 28.92 -47.64
N GLY A 74 -1.89 29.47 -47.27
CA GLY A 74 -1.74 30.27 -46.05
C GLY A 74 -1.75 29.45 -44.76
N ARG A 75 -1.53 28.13 -44.83
CA ARG A 75 -1.50 27.23 -43.68
C ARG A 75 -0.24 26.37 -43.67
N VAL A 76 0.30 26.13 -42.48
CA VAL A 76 1.38 25.15 -42.25
C VAL A 76 0.87 24.10 -41.26
N ALA A 77 1.04 22.82 -41.59
CA ALA A 77 0.70 21.70 -40.73
C ALA A 77 1.90 20.75 -40.61
N ILE A 78 2.36 20.52 -39.38
CA ILE A 78 3.54 19.70 -39.06
C ILE A 78 3.07 18.54 -38.18
N GLY A 79 3.13 17.32 -38.69
CA GLY A 79 2.74 16.09 -38.02
C GLY A 79 3.94 15.29 -37.48
N THR A 80 3.65 14.17 -36.83
CA THR A 80 4.65 13.27 -36.24
C THR A 80 5.62 12.65 -37.25
N GLU A 81 5.23 12.62 -38.51
CA GLU A 81 5.92 12.04 -39.66
C GLU A 81 6.68 13.08 -40.49
N THR A 82 6.55 14.37 -40.16
CA THR A 82 7.12 15.46 -40.97
C THR A 82 8.64 15.53 -40.87
N PHE A 83 9.21 15.19 -39.71
CA PHE A 83 10.65 15.20 -39.45
C PHE A 83 11.11 13.84 -38.90
N ASP A 84 12.10 13.83 -38.02
CA ASP A 84 12.63 12.63 -37.40
C ASP A 84 11.73 12.08 -36.27
N ALA A 85 12.04 10.87 -35.82
CA ALA A 85 11.27 10.18 -34.78
C ALA A 85 11.34 10.86 -33.40
N ASP A 86 12.42 11.60 -33.10
CA ASP A 86 12.54 12.35 -31.84
C ASP A 86 11.59 13.55 -31.83
N PHE A 87 11.44 14.23 -32.97
CA PHE A 87 10.44 15.27 -33.18
C PHE A 87 9.02 14.69 -33.16
N GLY A 88 8.80 13.53 -33.77
CA GLY A 88 7.55 12.80 -33.70
C GLY A 88 7.14 12.46 -32.25
N ARG A 89 8.08 12.03 -31.42
CA ARG A 89 7.87 11.81 -29.98
C ARG A 89 7.54 13.11 -29.25
N PHE A 90 8.25 14.20 -29.55
CA PHE A 90 7.97 15.53 -29.00
C PHE A 90 6.53 15.99 -29.27
N LEU A 91 6.04 15.87 -30.51
CA LEU A 91 4.64 16.17 -30.84
C LEU A 91 3.66 15.19 -30.18
N GLY A 92 4.03 13.91 -30.15
CA GLY A 92 3.24 12.86 -29.52
C GLY A 92 3.06 13.04 -28.02
N THR A 93 3.96 13.78 -27.35
CA THR A 93 3.85 14.12 -25.92
C THR A 93 3.14 15.45 -25.71
N LEU A 94 3.54 16.53 -26.39
CA LEU A 94 3.07 17.89 -26.07
C LEU A 94 1.82 18.35 -26.82
N TYR A 95 1.47 17.68 -27.93
CA TYR A 95 0.34 18.05 -28.80
C TYR A 95 -0.73 16.94 -28.85
N GLN A 96 -0.87 16.12 -27.80
CA GLN A 96 -1.86 15.04 -27.76
C GLN A 96 -3.28 15.55 -27.99
N ASP A 97 -3.67 16.60 -27.27
CA ASP A 97 -4.98 17.26 -27.39
C ASP A 97 -5.18 18.00 -28.72
N HIS A 98 -4.10 18.16 -29.50
CA HIS A 98 -4.09 18.85 -30.80
C HIS A 98 -3.92 17.87 -31.97
N GLY A 99 -4.19 16.59 -31.75
CA GLY A 99 -4.08 15.57 -32.81
C GLY A 99 -2.64 15.32 -33.26
N LYS A 100 -1.67 15.50 -32.34
CA LYS A 100 -0.22 15.27 -32.50
C LYS A 100 0.40 16.07 -33.65
N ARG A 101 -0.07 17.29 -33.85
CA ARG A 101 0.37 18.18 -34.93
C ARG A 101 0.42 19.64 -34.47
N ILE A 102 1.32 20.40 -35.09
CA ILE A 102 1.31 21.86 -35.04
C ILE A 102 0.56 22.36 -36.27
N VAL A 103 -0.44 23.21 -36.08
CA VAL A 103 -1.17 23.87 -37.17
C VAL A 103 -1.04 25.37 -36.99
N ILE A 104 -0.55 26.07 -38.02
CA ILE A 104 -0.44 27.52 -38.04
C ILE A 104 -1.24 28.04 -39.24
N ASP A 105 -2.29 28.79 -38.96
CA ASP A 105 -3.15 29.44 -39.95
C ASP A 105 -2.67 30.88 -40.23
N GLY A 106 -2.96 31.39 -41.43
CA GLY A 106 -2.42 32.67 -41.89
C GLY A 106 -0.88 32.70 -41.94
N ALA A 107 -0.25 31.54 -42.12
CA ALA A 107 1.18 31.32 -41.98
C ALA A 107 2.01 32.13 -42.99
N LYS A 108 3.03 32.82 -42.49
CA LYS A 108 4.05 33.54 -43.26
C LYS A 108 5.43 33.03 -42.90
N LEU A 109 6.19 32.58 -43.89
CA LEU A 109 7.55 32.09 -43.73
C LEU A 109 8.56 33.23 -43.95
N GLY A 110 9.46 33.42 -43.00
CA GLY A 110 10.67 34.23 -43.11
C GLY A 110 11.91 33.36 -42.93
N ILE A 111 12.94 33.59 -43.74
CA ILE A 111 14.18 32.78 -43.73
C ILE A 111 15.35 33.71 -43.41
N ASP A 112 16.14 33.35 -42.40
CA ASP A 112 17.44 33.93 -42.11
C ASP A 112 18.52 32.89 -42.44
N GLU A 113 19.08 33.00 -43.65
CA GLU A 113 20.12 32.08 -44.13
C GLU A 113 21.43 32.20 -43.34
N GLN A 114 21.73 33.38 -42.76
CA GLN A 114 22.96 33.58 -42.00
C GLN A 114 22.88 32.91 -40.64
N ALA A 115 21.72 33.00 -39.98
CA ALA A 115 21.46 32.33 -38.72
C ALA A 115 21.09 30.85 -38.90
N GLY A 116 20.71 30.42 -40.11
CA GLY A 116 20.19 29.07 -40.36
C GLY A 116 18.84 28.84 -39.66
N VAL A 117 17.98 29.87 -39.64
CA VAL A 117 16.68 29.84 -38.95
C VAL A 117 15.54 30.14 -39.91
N ALA A 118 14.53 29.28 -39.93
CA ALA A 118 13.26 29.49 -40.61
C ALA A 118 12.19 29.86 -39.57
N THR A 119 11.53 31.02 -39.74
CA THR A 119 10.49 31.51 -38.84
C THR A 119 9.14 31.50 -39.52
N ILE A 120 8.14 30.85 -38.92
CA ILE A 120 6.74 30.94 -39.34
C ILE A 120 5.98 31.82 -38.35
N THR A 121 5.23 32.80 -38.85
CA THR A 121 4.26 33.57 -38.05
C THR A 121 2.84 33.34 -38.54
N GLY A 122 1.87 33.34 -37.62
CA GLY A 122 0.45 33.15 -37.93
C GLY A 122 -0.38 33.06 -36.66
N THR A 123 -1.49 32.33 -36.70
CA THR A 123 -2.32 32.01 -35.53
C THR A 123 -2.43 30.50 -35.33
N ALA A 124 -2.53 30.05 -34.08
CA ALA A 124 -2.65 28.64 -33.74
C ALA A 124 -3.37 28.44 -32.41
N ASP A 125 -4.07 27.32 -32.29
CA ASP A 125 -4.65 26.87 -31.03
C ASP A 125 -3.59 26.12 -30.22
N TYR A 126 -3.53 26.37 -28.91
CA TYR A 126 -2.66 25.61 -28.03
C TYR A 126 -3.18 25.65 -26.58
N LEU A 127 -3.07 24.53 -25.87
CA LEU A 127 -3.55 24.36 -24.48
C LEU A 127 -4.93 25.02 -24.22
N ARG A 128 -5.91 24.70 -25.08
CA ARG A 128 -7.32 25.18 -25.01
C ARG A 128 -7.51 26.69 -25.17
N VAL A 129 -6.49 27.41 -25.62
CA VAL A 129 -6.59 28.83 -26.00
C VAL A 129 -6.63 28.92 -27.53
N PRO A 130 -7.75 29.37 -28.13
CA PRO A 130 -7.88 29.44 -29.56
C PRO A 130 -7.21 30.68 -30.16
N ASP A 131 -6.86 30.61 -31.44
CA ASP A 131 -6.47 31.74 -32.30
C ASP A 131 -5.31 32.60 -31.74
N MET A 132 -4.33 31.98 -31.07
CA MET A 132 -3.20 32.71 -30.51
C MET A 132 -2.18 33.09 -31.59
N PRO A 133 -1.70 34.35 -31.64
CA PRO A 133 -0.55 34.70 -32.44
C PRO A 133 0.64 33.80 -32.07
N VAL A 134 1.21 33.15 -33.08
CA VAL A 134 2.34 32.22 -32.89
C VAL A 134 3.53 32.65 -33.73
N ARG A 135 4.72 32.55 -33.14
CA ARG A 135 6.01 32.63 -33.84
C ARG A 135 6.76 31.34 -33.60
N ALA A 136 6.89 30.53 -34.65
CA ALA A 136 7.59 29.25 -34.62
C ALA A 136 8.94 29.38 -35.34
N SER A 137 10.05 29.17 -34.63
CA SER A 137 11.41 29.25 -35.16
C SER A 137 12.00 27.85 -35.27
N PHE A 138 12.45 27.47 -36.45
CA PHE A 138 13.02 26.17 -36.78
C PHE A 138 14.47 26.34 -37.20
N SER A 139 15.33 25.47 -36.69
CA SER A 139 16.75 25.38 -37.06
C SER A 139 17.21 23.94 -37.05
N LEU A 140 18.40 23.69 -37.57
CA LEU A 140 19.05 22.39 -37.45
C LEU A 140 20.12 22.46 -36.37
N ALA A 141 20.18 21.44 -35.53
CA ALA A 141 21.26 21.29 -34.56
C ALA A 141 22.61 21.22 -35.29
N GLY A 142 23.59 21.99 -34.78
CA GLY A 142 24.97 22.00 -35.28
C GLY A 142 25.75 20.73 -34.91
N ALA A 143 27.08 20.78 -35.02
CA ALA A 143 27.95 19.63 -34.72
C ALA A 143 27.68 19.01 -33.34
N GLY A 144 27.70 17.67 -33.26
CA GLY A 144 27.44 16.90 -32.04
C GLY A 144 26.57 15.66 -32.31
N GLU A 145 26.14 14.98 -31.25
CA GLU A 145 25.28 13.78 -31.34
C GLU A 145 23.87 14.08 -31.88
N ASP A 146 23.45 15.35 -31.80
CA ASP A 146 22.18 15.83 -32.35
C ASP A 146 22.32 16.46 -33.74
N ALA A 147 23.48 16.41 -34.39
CA ALA A 147 23.71 17.09 -35.66
C ALA A 147 22.65 16.76 -36.71
N GLY A 148 22.06 17.80 -37.31
CA GLY A 148 21.00 17.66 -38.31
C GLY A 148 19.59 17.39 -37.77
N LYS A 149 19.40 17.23 -36.45
CA LYS A 149 18.06 17.14 -35.85
C LYS A 149 17.35 18.49 -35.86
N VAL A 150 16.03 18.46 -36.02
CA VAL A 150 15.22 19.67 -36.06
C VAL A 150 15.00 20.24 -34.65
N ARG A 151 15.36 21.52 -34.51
CA ARG A 151 15.20 22.33 -33.31
C ARG A 151 14.06 23.31 -33.53
N VAL A 152 12.96 23.19 -32.77
CA VAL A 152 11.83 24.12 -32.79
C VAL A 152 11.62 24.90 -31.48
N VAL A 153 11.36 26.19 -31.60
CA VAL A 153 10.84 27.06 -30.52
C VAL A 153 9.55 27.71 -31.00
N LEU A 154 8.43 27.39 -30.36
CA LEU A 154 7.12 27.97 -30.64
C LEU A 154 6.71 28.90 -29.52
N ARG A 155 6.57 30.19 -29.80
CA ARG A 155 6.05 31.19 -28.84
C ARG A 155 4.61 31.52 -29.21
N TYR A 156 3.66 31.15 -28.35
CA TYR A 156 2.24 31.43 -28.46
C TYR A 156 1.88 32.61 -27.54
N ALA A 157 1.50 33.75 -28.11
CA ALA A 157 1.13 34.94 -27.35
C ALA A 157 -0.33 34.85 -26.87
N ILE A 158 -0.50 34.71 -25.55
CA ILE A 158 -1.80 34.55 -24.91
C ILE A 158 -2.42 35.94 -24.66
N ILE A 159 -1.66 36.79 -23.95
CA ILE A 159 -2.00 38.17 -23.61
C ILE A 159 -0.90 39.07 -24.19
N ASP A 160 -1.31 40.08 -24.96
CA ASP A 160 -0.47 41.07 -25.63
C ASP A 160 -1.01 42.51 -25.44
N GLU A 161 -0.30 43.49 -26.00
CA GLU A 161 -0.67 44.91 -25.90
C GLU A 161 -2.07 45.15 -26.50
N GLY A 162 -3.07 45.30 -25.64
CA GLY A 162 -4.46 45.59 -26.00
C GLY A 162 -5.47 44.53 -25.56
N LYS A 163 -5.03 43.34 -25.11
CA LYS A 163 -5.90 42.36 -24.45
C LYS A 163 -6.09 42.68 -22.97
N SER A 164 -7.29 42.40 -22.46
CA SER A 164 -7.57 42.51 -21.03
C SER A 164 -6.77 41.49 -20.24
N SER A 165 -6.31 41.85 -19.03
CA SER A 165 -5.66 40.92 -18.11
C SER A 165 -6.56 39.74 -17.70
N HIS A 166 -7.88 39.88 -17.84
CA HIS A 166 -8.86 38.81 -17.62
C HIS A 166 -9.14 37.94 -18.86
N TYR A 167 -8.45 38.18 -19.98
CA TYR A 167 -8.63 37.39 -21.20
C TYR A 167 -8.30 35.92 -20.97
N TRP A 168 -7.29 35.62 -20.14
CA TRP A 168 -6.84 34.27 -19.85
C TRP A 168 -6.38 34.12 -18.40
N CYS A 169 -6.56 32.91 -17.87
CA CYS A 169 -6.01 32.44 -16.59
C CYS A 169 -5.63 30.95 -16.74
N PHE A 170 -4.84 30.41 -15.82
CA PHE A 170 -4.30 29.06 -15.95
C PHE A 170 -5.39 27.99 -16.00
N SER A 171 -6.49 28.15 -15.27
CA SER A 171 -7.61 27.19 -15.29
C SER A 171 -8.32 27.07 -16.64
N LYS A 172 -8.19 28.05 -17.55
CA LYS A 172 -8.68 27.89 -18.94
C LYS A 172 -7.88 26.84 -19.71
N SER A 173 -6.58 26.77 -19.45
CA SER A 173 -5.68 25.79 -20.05
C SER A 173 -5.67 24.46 -19.29
N PHE A 174 -5.83 24.51 -17.97
CA PHE A 174 -5.81 23.36 -17.08
C PHE A 174 -7.04 23.38 -16.14
N PRO A 175 -8.22 22.91 -16.59
CA PRO A 175 -9.46 23.07 -15.80
C PRO A 175 -9.52 22.24 -14.51
N GLU A 176 -8.59 21.33 -14.30
CA GLU A 176 -8.52 20.47 -13.11
C GLU A 176 -7.56 20.99 -12.04
N LEU A 177 -7.01 22.21 -12.21
CA LEU A 177 -6.11 22.80 -11.21
C LEU A 177 -6.74 22.75 -9.81
N PRO A 178 -5.95 22.40 -8.79
CA PRO A 178 -6.43 22.34 -7.43
C PRO A 178 -6.91 23.71 -6.94
N LEU A 179 -7.97 23.69 -6.15
CA LEU A 179 -8.50 24.89 -5.50
C LEU A 179 -7.67 25.19 -4.26
N ALA A 180 -7.23 26.43 -4.13
CA ALA A 180 -6.62 26.97 -2.93
C ALA A 180 -7.55 28.00 -2.30
N ARG A 181 -7.46 28.18 -0.98
CA ARG A 181 -8.14 29.29 -0.31
C ARG A 181 -7.18 30.47 -0.29
N SER A 182 -7.52 31.55 -0.98
CA SER A 182 -6.70 32.76 -1.03
C SER A 182 -7.59 33.99 -0.87
N SER A 183 -7.20 34.93 -0.01
CA SER A 183 -7.89 36.21 0.17
C SER A 183 -9.43 36.09 0.37
N GLY A 184 -9.90 34.97 0.94
CA GLY A 184 -11.33 34.70 1.20
C GLY A 184 -12.11 34.04 0.06
N ALA A 185 -11.53 33.86 -1.12
CA ALA A 185 -12.08 33.09 -2.24
C ALA A 185 -11.52 31.65 -2.26
N VAL A 186 -12.21 30.74 -2.94
CA VAL A 186 -11.76 29.37 -3.20
C VAL A 186 -11.63 29.22 -4.71
N GLU A 187 -10.40 29.40 -5.22
CA GLU A 187 -10.06 29.36 -6.64
C GLU A 187 -8.63 28.82 -6.83
N PRO A 188 -8.22 28.41 -8.04
CA PRO A 188 -6.83 28.01 -8.27
C PRO A 188 -5.86 29.16 -7.99
N MET A 189 -4.83 28.91 -7.19
CA MET A 189 -3.83 29.93 -6.80
C MET A 189 -3.20 30.65 -8.00
N LEU A 190 -2.99 29.94 -9.12
CA LEU A 190 -2.44 30.49 -10.35
C LEU A 190 -3.37 31.48 -11.08
N ASP A 191 -4.67 31.42 -10.82
CA ASP A 191 -5.65 32.31 -11.47
C ASP A 191 -5.69 33.71 -10.84
N GLU A 192 -5.07 33.88 -9.67
CA GLU A 192 -4.94 35.18 -9.00
C GLU A 192 -3.93 36.10 -9.68
N LEU A 193 -3.04 35.55 -10.53
CA LEU A 193 -2.00 36.29 -11.23
C LEU A 193 -2.60 37.17 -12.33
N GLU A 194 -2.46 38.50 -12.17
CA GLU A 194 -2.91 39.45 -13.18
C GLU A 194 -1.81 39.71 -14.23
N PHE A 195 -1.91 39.05 -15.39
CA PHE A 195 -0.93 39.20 -16.48
C PHE A 195 -1.22 40.42 -17.37
N LEU A 196 -0.17 41.19 -17.64
CA LEU A 196 -0.12 42.26 -18.65
C LEU A 196 0.36 41.74 -20.00
N ALA A 197 1.20 40.70 -19.97
CA ALA A 197 1.61 39.91 -21.13
C ALA A 197 1.84 38.47 -20.69
N ALA A 198 1.51 37.50 -21.52
CA ALA A 198 1.70 36.08 -21.22
C ALA A 198 1.91 35.27 -22.50
N SER A 199 2.79 34.27 -22.44
CA SER A 199 3.09 33.39 -23.57
C SER A 199 3.41 31.96 -23.11
N PHE A 200 2.94 30.98 -23.86
CA PHE A 200 3.50 29.63 -23.81
C PHE A 200 4.67 29.53 -24.77
N VAL A 201 5.78 28.96 -24.33
CA VAL A 201 6.97 28.72 -25.17
C VAL A 201 7.30 27.24 -25.20
N VAL A 202 7.08 26.59 -26.34
CA VAL A 202 7.30 25.16 -26.53
C VAL A 202 8.64 24.93 -27.23
N CYS A 203 9.53 24.15 -26.61
CA CYS A 203 10.90 23.96 -27.06
C CYS A 203 11.21 22.46 -27.27
N SER A 204 11.78 22.07 -28.41
CA SER A 204 12.24 20.68 -28.58
C SER A 204 13.59 20.37 -27.91
N TRP A 205 14.27 21.38 -27.35
CA TRP A 205 15.52 21.24 -26.61
C TRP A 205 15.68 22.34 -25.55
N ALA A 206 16.57 22.13 -24.58
CA ALA A 206 16.88 23.13 -23.56
C ALA A 206 17.87 24.19 -24.08
N HIS A 207 17.63 25.47 -23.79
CA HIS A 207 18.49 26.59 -24.18
C HIS A 207 18.24 27.83 -23.30
N SER A 208 19.18 28.76 -23.27
CA SER A 208 18.92 30.12 -22.77
C SER A 208 18.31 30.96 -23.87
N ASP A 209 17.19 31.64 -23.59
CA ASP A 209 16.64 32.63 -24.51
C ASP A 209 17.65 33.78 -24.69
N PRO A 210 18.01 34.15 -25.92
CA PRO A 210 19.04 35.15 -26.17
C PRO A 210 18.61 36.58 -25.83
N ASP A 211 17.30 36.86 -25.79
CA ASP A 211 16.76 38.18 -25.54
C ASP A 211 16.57 38.43 -24.04
N THR A 212 16.12 37.42 -23.29
CA THR A 212 15.79 37.54 -21.87
C THR A 212 16.82 36.92 -20.93
N GLY A 213 17.72 36.06 -21.43
CA GLY A 213 18.64 35.28 -20.62
C GLY A 213 17.97 34.18 -19.79
N VAL A 214 16.67 33.96 -19.95
CA VAL A 214 15.92 32.94 -19.21
C VAL A 214 16.27 31.55 -19.74
N GLU A 215 16.64 30.65 -18.84
CA GLU A 215 16.80 29.23 -19.17
C GLU A 215 15.46 28.57 -19.46
N ARG A 216 15.38 27.88 -20.59
CA ARG A 216 14.20 27.11 -21.02
C ARG A 216 14.54 25.64 -21.08
N ARG A 217 13.59 24.82 -20.64
CA ARG A 217 13.67 23.35 -20.73
C ARG A 217 13.07 22.86 -22.05
N ARG A 218 13.45 21.65 -22.45
CA ARG A 218 12.69 20.90 -23.47
C ARG A 218 11.29 20.65 -22.91
N GLY A 219 10.25 20.95 -23.68
CA GLY A 219 8.86 20.86 -23.20
C GLY A 219 8.12 22.17 -23.31
N ILE A 220 7.17 22.38 -22.40
CA ILE A 220 6.35 23.58 -22.30
C ILE A 220 6.99 24.50 -21.26
N ASN A 221 7.27 25.73 -21.67
CA ASN A 221 7.71 26.81 -20.80
C ASN A 221 6.63 27.90 -20.79
N PHE A 222 6.66 28.73 -19.76
CA PHE A 222 5.77 29.87 -19.59
C PHE A 222 6.60 31.13 -19.36
N GLU A 223 6.16 32.23 -19.95
CA GLU A 223 6.71 33.57 -19.73
C GLU A 223 5.55 34.55 -19.59
N GLY A 224 5.58 35.40 -18.58
CA GLY A 224 4.55 36.40 -18.39
C GLY A 224 5.05 37.58 -17.58
N ARG A 225 4.52 38.75 -17.90
CA ARG A 225 4.69 39.95 -17.09
C ARG A 225 3.41 40.17 -16.31
N CYS A 226 3.46 40.06 -14.99
CA CYS A 226 2.28 40.22 -14.15
C CYS A 226 2.40 41.44 -13.24
N ARG A 227 1.25 41.91 -12.74
CA ARG A 227 1.24 42.78 -11.56
C ARG A 227 1.45 41.93 -10.32
N PRO A 228 2.21 42.41 -9.33
CA PRO A 228 2.28 41.81 -8.01
C PRO A 228 0.87 41.63 -7.45
N THR A 229 0.47 40.40 -7.14
CA THR A 229 -0.78 40.13 -6.44
C THR A 229 -0.68 40.61 -4.98
N PRO A 230 -1.78 41.03 -4.33
CA PRO A 230 -1.78 41.34 -2.90
C PRO A 230 -1.21 40.21 -2.02
N ASN A 231 -1.29 38.97 -2.49
CA ASN A 231 -0.77 37.78 -1.81
C ASN A 231 0.77 37.66 -1.81
N LEU A 232 1.49 38.56 -2.51
CA LEU A 232 2.95 38.71 -2.34
C LEU A 232 3.31 39.34 -0.97
N GLY A 233 2.32 39.75 -0.18
CA GLY A 233 2.50 40.17 1.21
C GLY A 233 3.58 41.24 1.37
N MET A 234 4.54 41.00 2.27
CA MET A 234 5.67 41.90 2.52
C MET A 234 6.54 42.16 1.30
N VAL A 235 6.68 41.21 0.39
CA VAL A 235 7.56 41.36 -0.77
C VAL A 235 6.99 42.41 -1.73
N ALA A 236 5.65 42.52 -1.83
CA ALA A 236 5.03 43.63 -2.55
C ALA A 236 5.43 45.01 -1.98
N LEU A 237 5.60 45.11 -0.66
CA LEU A 237 6.07 46.36 -0.02
C LEU A 237 7.55 46.65 -0.31
N MET A 238 8.40 45.62 -0.40
CA MET A 238 9.83 45.78 -0.74
C MET A 238 10.04 46.17 -2.20
N LEU A 239 9.19 45.69 -3.10
CA LEU A 239 9.24 46.01 -4.52
C LEU A 239 8.81 47.47 -4.81
N GLY A 240 8.02 48.09 -3.92
CA GLY A 240 7.49 49.45 -4.07
C GLY A 240 6.19 49.54 -4.89
N GLU A 241 5.64 50.73 -5.09
CA GLU A 241 4.45 50.94 -5.92
C GLU A 241 4.79 50.87 -7.42
N GLY A 242 4.07 50.02 -8.18
CA GLY A 242 4.14 49.98 -9.64
C GLY A 242 5.15 49.04 -10.35
N PRO A 243 5.94 48.17 -9.72
CA PRO A 243 6.79 47.24 -10.46
C PRO A 243 5.96 46.12 -11.06
N THR A 244 6.28 45.75 -12.31
CA THR A 244 5.82 44.51 -12.92
C THR A 244 6.82 43.40 -12.62
N LEU A 245 6.33 42.18 -12.44
CA LEU A 245 7.16 41.01 -12.20
C LEU A 245 7.22 40.16 -13.48
N ASP A 246 8.42 39.87 -13.97
CA ASP A 246 8.62 38.96 -15.10
C ASP A 246 8.71 37.52 -14.57
N LEU A 247 7.57 36.83 -14.58
CA LEU A 247 7.43 35.42 -14.26
C LEU A 247 7.84 34.55 -15.44
N HIS A 248 8.58 33.50 -15.16
CA HIS A 248 8.90 32.48 -16.14
C HIS A 248 9.04 31.11 -15.48
N GLY A 249 9.01 30.05 -16.27
CA GLY A 249 9.27 28.71 -15.76
C GLY A 249 8.77 27.63 -16.71
N TRP A 250 8.53 26.44 -16.19
CA TRP A 250 8.20 25.27 -17.01
C TRP A 250 6.89 24.61 -16.55
N ILE A 251 6.24 23.91 -17.47
CA ILE A 251 5.02 23.17 -17.23
C ILE A 251 5.28 21.70 -17.58
N GLY A 252 5.37 20.88 -16.55
CA GLY A 252 5.56 19.44 -16.64
C GLY A 252 4.26 18.70 -16.84
N LEU A 253 4.12 18.04 -17.99
CA LEU A 253 3.04 17.09 -18.23
C LEU A 253 3.45 15.72 -17.70
N LEU A 254 2.51 14.99 -17.10
CA LEU A 254 2.72 13.59 -16.74
C LEU A 254 2.70 12.74 -18.02
N LEU A 255 3.66 11.82 -18.15
CA LEU A 255 3.54 10.72 -19.08
C LEU A 255 2.72 9.62 -18.41
N ASP A 256 1.85 8.91 -19.14
CA ASP A 256 0.94 7.86 -18.62
C ASP A 256 1.62 6.76 -17.77
N THR A 257 2.96 6.68 -17.80
CA THR A 257 3.78 5.69 -17.09
C THR A 257 4.57 6.23 -15.89
N GLN A 258 4.50 7.53 -15.60
CA GLN A 258 5.24 8.15 -14.51
C GLN A 258 4.26 8.58 -13.41
N MET A 259 4.13 7.80 -12.34
CA MET A 259 3.70 8.34 -11.05
C MET A 259 4.91 8.28 -10.13
N ASP A 260 5.50 9.45 -9.90
CA ASP A 260 6.45 9.61 -8.81
C ASP A 260 5.64 9.84 -7.52
N LEU A 261 5.99 9.17 -6.43
CA LEU A 261 5.33 9.28 -5.13
C LEU A 261 6.35 9.79 -4.10
N PRO A 262 6.66 11.11 -4.09
CA PRO A 262 7.77 11.64 -3.29
C PRO A 262 7.50 11.57 -1.78
N GLN A 263 6.26 11.24 -1.37
CA GLN A 263 5.95 10.96 0.03
C GLN A 263 6.74 9.76 0.58
N LEU A 264 7.17 8.84 -0.28
CA LEU A 264 7.96 7.66 0.06
C LEU A 264 9.45 7.97 0.23
N GLU A 265 9.90 9.18 -0.11
CA GLU A 265 11.26 9.71 0.12
C GLU A 265 11.35 10.64 1.35
N THR A 266 10.39 10.57 2.30
CA THR A 266 10.50 11.37 3.54
C THR A 266 11.49 10.72 4.51
N GLU A 267 12.77 10.86 4.24
CA GLU A 267 13.79 10.77 5.28
C GLU A 267 13.53 11.90 6.28
N PHE A 268 13.07 11.56 7.50
CA PHE A 268 12.82 12.54 8.57
C PHE A 268 14.05 13.38 8.92
N SER A 269 15.24 12.85 8.62
CA SER A 269 16.55 13.49 8.76
C SER A 269 16.84 14.54 7.71
N GLU A 270 16.21 14.48 6.53
CA GLU A 270 16.47 15.45 5.47
C GLU A 270 15.68 16.75 5.70
N ALA A 271 16.27 17.86 5.26
CA ALA A 271 15.57 19.14 5.22
C ALA A 271 14.31 19.00 4.35
N ARG A 272 13.22 19.67 4.74
CA ARG A 272 11.94 19.63 4.03
C ARG A 272 12.17 20.05 2.58
N LYS A 273 12.08 19.15 1.60
CA LYS A 273 12.18 19.52 0.19
C LYS A 273 10.92 20.27 -0.26
N TYR A 274 11.11 21.31 -1.05
CA TYR A 274 10.02 22.03 -1.69
C TYR A 274 9.80 21.56 -3.12
N PRO A 275 8.58 21.74 -3.68
CA PRO A 275 8.27 21.28 -5.02
C PRO A 275 9.20 21.81 -6.11
N TRP A 276 9.70 23.04 -5.96
CA TRP A 276 10.62 23.68 -6.91
C TRP A 276 12.07 23.17 -6.84
N GLU A 277 12.38 22.31 -5.88
CA GLU A 277 13.69 21.64 -5.73
C GLU A 277 13.69 20.24 -6.36
N LEU A 278 12.51 19.80 -6.81
CA LEU A 278 12.24 18.47 -7.32
C LEU A 278 11.76 18.58 -8.78
N ASP A 279 11.95 17.52 -9.56
CA ASP A 279 11.46 17.47 -10.95
C ASP A 279 10.00 16.96 -11.00
N LEU A 280 9.11 17.62 -10.25
CA LEU A 280 7.71 17.22 -10.14
C LEU A 280 6.91 17.66 -11.37
N PRO A 281 5.94 16.86 -11.83
CA PRO A 281 4.97 17.33 -12.81
C PRO A 281 4.14 18.48 -12.21
N GLY A 282 3.75 19.46 -13.04
CA GLY A 282 3.06 20.67 -12.58
C GLY A 282 3.50 21.94 -13.29
N VAL A 283 2.87 23.05 -12.92
CA VAL A 283 3.30 24.41 -13.29
C VAL A 283 4.33 24.87 -12.26
N HIS A 284 5.54 25.17 -12.71
CA HIS A 284 6.60 25.76 -11.91
C HIS A 284 6.92 27.14 -12.46
N LEU A 285 6.64 28.19 -11.67
CA LEU A 285 6.98 29.57 -12.03
C LEU A 285 7.97 30.14 -11.04
N GLN A 286 8.80 31.04 -11.54
CA GLN A 286 9.77 31.79 -10.78
C GLN A 286 9.86 33.23 -11.29
N ALA A 287 10.19 34.16 -10.41
CA ALA A 287 10.58 35.51 -10.80
C ALA A 287 11.68 36.03 -9.88
N ALA A 288 12.68 36.68 -10.48
CA ALA A 288 13.68 37.40 -9.71
C ALA A 288 13.02 38.62 -9.07
N LEU A 289 13.19 38.78 -7.75
CA LEU A 289 12.72 39.95 -7.02
C LEU A 289 13.72 41.09 -7.10
N GLY A 290 14.99 40.76 -7.36
CA GLY A 290 16.08 41.71 -7.50
C GLY A 290 16.51 42.32 -6.16
N GLY A 291 17.65 43.01 -6.21
CA GLY A 291 18.22 43.74 -5.08
C GLY A 291 18.95 42.83 -4.10
N ASP A 292 20.27 42.94 -4.07
CA ASP A 292 21.05 42.45 -2.93
C ASP A 292 20.71 43.35 -1.74
N LEU A 293 20.04 42.79 -0.72
CA LEU A 293 19.75 43.53 0.50
C LEU A 293 20.90 43.32 1.49
N ALA A 294 21.72 44.35 1.66
CA ALA A 294 22.76 44.35 2.68
C ALA A 294 22.22 44.94 3.99
N ILE A 295 22.26 44.15 5.07
CA ILE A 295 22.01 44.61 6.44
C ILE A 295 23.31 44.42 7.23
N GLY A 296 24.10 45.49 7.35
CA GLY A 296 25.42 45.41 7.98
C GLY A 296 26.39 44.56 7.16
N SER A 297 26.94 43.49 7.76
CA SER A 297 27.79 42.49 7.09
C SER A 297 27.02 41.30 6.53
N ALA A 298 25.70 41.26 6.73
CA ALA A 298 24.83 40.25 6.13
C ALA A 298 24.31 40.74 4.76
N GLY A 299 24.31 39.86 3.76
CA GLY A 299 23.77 40.12 2.43
C GLY A 299 22.72 39.10 2.07
N LEU A 300 21.55 39.53 1.60
CA LEU A 300 20.54 38.67 0.99
C LEU A 300 20.69 38.74 -0.52
N GLU A 301 20.97 37.61 -1.15
CA GLU A 301 21.31 37.45 -2.57
C GLU A 301 20.31 36.49 -3.23
N ASP A 302 20.28 36.44 -4.56
CA ASP A 302 19.50 35.47 -5.34
C ASP A 302 18.00 35.39 -4.95
N THR A 303 17.41 36.53 -4.60
CA THR A 303 16.01 36.61 -4.15
C THR A 303 15.03 36.28 -5.28
N CYS A 304 14.23 35.24 -5.08
CA CYS A 304 13.33 34.72 -6.10
C CYS A 304 11.98 34.32 -5.51
N TYR A 305 10.90 34.79 -6.14
CA TYR A 305 9.55 34.32 -5.88
C TYR A 305 9.29 33.04 -6.67
N ARG A 306 8.71 32.03 -6.03
CA ARG A 306 8.45 30.69 -6.56
C ARG A 306 6.98 30.35 -6.46
N ILE A 307 6.45 29.70 -7.48
CA ILE A 307 5.08 29.18 -7.49
C ILE A 307 5.12 27.76 -8.04
N TYR A 308 4.44 26.85 -7.34
CA TYR A 308 4.18 25.50 -7.77
C TYR A 308 2.68 25.21 -7.71
N SER A 309 2.15 24.53 -8.73
CA SER A 309 0.82 23.94 -8.70
C SER A 309 0.80 22.66 -9.55
N PRO A 310 0.24 21.54 -9.07
CA PRO A 310 0.00 20.38 -9.92
C PRO A 310 -1.06 20.73 -10.97
N LEU A 311 -1.13 19.95 -12.06
CA LEU A 311 -2.08 20.17 -13.15
C LEU A 311 -3.49 19.63 -12.86
N SER A 312 -3.63 18.77 -11.85
CA SER A 312 -4.89 18.16 -11.43
C SER A 312 -4.97 18.04 -9.92
N TRP A 313 -6.16 18.26 -9.35
CA TRP A 313 -6.46 18.01 -7.93
C TRP A 313 -6.12 16.58 -7.48
N SER A 314 -6.20 15.60 -8.37
CA SER A 314 -5.89 14.20 -8.06
C SER A 314 -4.46 13.99 -7.53
N TRP A 315 -3.51 14.86 -7.89
CA TRP A 315 -2.11 14.72 -7.45
C TRP A 315 -1.91 15.20 -6.03
N GLN A 316 -2.67 16.20 -5.59
CA GLN A 316 -2.67 16.61 -4.19
C GLN A 316 -3.14 15.47 -3.28
N LEU A 317 -4.00 14.57 -3.77
CA LEU A 317 -4.38 13.34 -3.05
C LEU A 317 -3.27 12.29 -3.04
N ALA A 318 -2.36 12.32 -4.03
CA ALA A 318 -1.18 11.45 -4.07
C ALA A 318 -0.07 11.92 -3.13
N GLY A 319 -0.05 13.21 -2.75
CA GLY A 319 0.73 13.64 -1.60
C GLY A 319 0.81 15.14 -1.32
N GLU A 320 1.22 15.48 -0.09
CA GLU A 320 1.37 16.86 0.38
C GLU A 320 2.41 17.66 -0.42
N ILE A 321 3.46 17.01 -0.93
CA ILE A 321 4.45 17.63 -1.81
C ILE A 321 3.83 18.14 -3.13
N TYR A 322 2.70 17.59 -3.55
CA TYR A 322 1.94 18.05 -4.70
C TYR A 322 0.96 19.17 -4.36
N ALA A 323 0.87 19.64 -3.11
CA ALA A 323 0.00 20.75 -2.77
C ALA A 323 0.46 22.04 -3.47
N PRO A 324 -0.47 22.86 -4.00
CA PRO A 324 -0.13 24.19 -4.49
C PRO A 324 0.62 25.00 -3.44
N LEU A 325 1.73 25.59 -3.85
CA LEU A 325 2.63 26.29 -2.95
C LEU A 325 3.19 27.52 -3.63
N GLN A 326 3.21 28.64 -2.91
CA GLN A 326 3.93 29.83 -3.30
C GLN A 326 4.88 30.24 -2.20
N GLY A 327 6.00 30.83 -2.57
CA GLY A 327 7.03 31.17 -1.61
C GLY A 327 8.18 31.96 -2.19
N TYR A 328 9.20 32.12 -1.39
CA TYR A 328 10.38 32.89 -1.67
C TYR A 328 11.60 32.00 -1.45
N THR A 329 12.63 32.21 -2.25
CA THR A 329 13.93 31.60 -2.07
C THR A 329 14.96 32.71 -2.08
N ALA A 330 16.00 32.60 -1.28
CA ALA A 330 17.09 33.56 -1.24
C ALA A 330 18.34 32.90 -0.64
N ARG A 331 19.48 33.55 -0.79
CA ARG A 331 20.71 33.18 -0.10
C ARG A 331 21.11 34.24 0.88
N LEU A 332 21.23 33.88 2.14
CA LEU A 332 21.72 34.78 3.18
C LEU A 332 23.21 34.52 3.41
N ARG A 333 24.04 35.48 2.98
CA ARG A 333 25.46 35.51 3.28
C ARG A 333 25.69 36.20 4.63
N LEU A 334 26.35 35.52 5.55
CA LEU A 334 26.77 36.05 6.85
C LEU A 334 28.31 36.12 6.89
N GLY A 335 28.88 37.29 6.56
CA GLY A 335 30.34 37.44 6.45
C GLY A 335 30.92 36.80 5.18
N ALA A 336 32.18 36.36 5.21
CA ALA A 336 32.90 35.90 4.00
C ALA A 336 32.67 34.41 3.66
N GLU A 337 32.36 33.57 4.66
CA GLU A 337 32.43 32.11 4.52
C GLU A 337 31.09 31.39 4.74
N ILE A 338 30.08 32.06 5.32
CA ILE A 338 28.80 31.43 5.66
C ILE A 338 27.73 31.89 4.66
N LEU A 339 27.16 30.92 3.96
CA LEU A 339 26.07 31.10 3.00
C LEU A 339 24.95 30.15 3.38
N LEU A 340 23.74 30.68 3.53
CA LEU A 340 22.56 29.94 3.97
C LEU A 340 21.50 30.00 2.89
N ASP A 341 20.93 28.86 2.53
CA ASP A 341 19.75 28.84 1.67
C ASP A 341 18.51 29.12 2.53
N LEU A 342 17.73 30.11 2.11
CA LEU A 342 16.48 30.49 2.73
C LEU A 342 15.31 30.11 1.82
N ALA A 343 14.25 29.57 2.41
CA ALA A 343 12.99 29.31 1.76
C ALA A 343 11.83 29.85 2.62
N GLY A 344 11.00 30.72 2.07
CA GLY A 344 9.83 31.28 2.74
C GLY A 344 8.55 30.77 2.11
N VAL A 345 7.69 30.05 2.83
CA VAL A 345 6.36 29.68 2.33
C VAL A 345 5.36 30.77 2.68
N ALA A 346 4.68 31.32 1.68
CA ALA A 346 3.57 32.24 1.91
C ALA A 346 2.28 31.45 2.11
N THR A 347 1.59 31.69 3.23
CA THR A 347 0.29 31.08 3.53
C THR A 347 -0.84 32.07 3.26
N ALA A 348 -2.08 31.57 3.22
CA ALA A 348 -3.25 32.43 2.98
C ALA A 348 -3.41 33.44 4.13
N GLY A 349 -3.01 34.69 3.89
CA GLY A 349 -2.98 35.75 4.90
C GLY A 349 -1.73 36.63 4.78
N ALA A 350 -1.37 37.32 5.86
CA ALA A 350 -0.14 38.09 5.97
C ALA A 350 0.98 37.27 6.66
N ASP A 351 0.89 35.94 6.56
CA ASP A 351 1.72 35.00 7.30
C ASP A 351 2.74 34.34 6.36
N VAL A 352 4.02 34.45 6.72
CA VAL A 352 5.13 33.85 5.99
C VAL A 352 5.92 32.96 6.94
N PHE A 353 6.12 31.71 6.56
CA PHE A 353 7.00 30.80 7.26
C PHE A 353 8.37 30.80 6.58
N ILE A 354 9.39 31.37 7.23
CA ILE A 354 10.76 31.45 6.70
C ILE A 354 11.59 30.33 7.32
N GLU A 355 12.15 29.48 6.48
CA GLU A 355 13.08 28.41 6.82
C GLU A 355 14.47 28.78 6.32
N GLY A 356 15.46 28.77 7.20
CA GLY A 356 16.87 28.77 6.87
C GLY A 356 17.44 27.36 7.00
N ARG A 357 18.15 26.92 5.97
CA ARG A 357 18.84 25.63 5.94
C ARG A 357 20.34 25.84 6.08
N PHE A 358 20.92 24.98 6.90
CA PHE A 358 22.30 25.09 7.33
C PHE A 358 23.04 23.82 6.98
N GLU A 359 24.08 23.95 6.16
CA GLU A 359 24.97 22.84 5.84
C GLU A 359 26.34 23.07 6.50
N GLY A 360 26.84 22.08 7.23
CA GLY A 360 28.14 22.15 7.90
C GLY A 360 28.24 23.16 9.05
N MET A 361 27.12 23.72 9.52
CA MET A 361 27.12 24.61 10.68
C MET A 361 27.00 23.82 11.98
N SER A 362 28.00 23.92 12.85
CA SER A 362 27.91 23.45 14.23
C SER A 362 27.80 24.61 15.21
N ILE A 363 27.36 24.35 16.44
CA ILE A 363 27.40 25.35 17.53
C ILE A 363 28.83 25.90 17.73
N GLY A 364 29.85 25.07 17.48
CA GLY A 364 31.25 25.50 17.53
C GLY A 364 31.60 26.54 16.45
N ASN A 365 31.06 26.38 15.24
CA ASN A 365 31.27 27.31 14.13
C ASN A 365 30.36 28.55 14.21
N ILE A 366 29.20 28.46 14.87
CA ILE A 366 28.33 29.61 15.16
C ILE A 366 29.04 30.61 16.09
N ALA A 367 29.88 30.14 17.03
CA ALA A 367 30.69 31.04 17.84
C ALA A 367 31.65 31.91 16.99
N ALA A 368 32.05 31.42 15.80
CA ALA A 368 32.87 32.16 14.84
C ALA A 368 32.08 33.24 14.04
N LEU A 369 30.74 33.31 14.15
CA LEU A 369 29.91 34.40 13.59
C LEU A 369 30.10 35.75 14.29
N ALA A 370 31.08 35.89 15.17
CA ALA A 370 31.36 37.10 15.94
C ALA A 370 31.52 38.38 15.07
N GLY A 371 31.93 38.21 13.80
CA GLY A 371 31.97 39.30 12.81
C GLY A 371 30.60 39.92 12.46
N VAL A 372 29.49 39.26 12.79
CA VAL A 372 28.12 39.79 12.64
C VAL A 372 27.67 40.56 13.89
N SER A 373 28.17 40.19 15.08
CA SER A 373 27.86 40.86 16.35
C SER A 373 28.76 42.07 16.67
N GLY A 374 29.83 42.28 15.90
CA GLY A 374 30.71 43.46 16.01
C GLY A 374 31.85 43.35 17.03
N ASP A 375 31.95 42.23 17.75
CA ASP A 375 33.02 41.93 18.73
C ASP A 375 33.89 40.75 18.26
N ASN A 376 35.17 40.76 18.63
CA ASN A 376 36.09 39.66 18.32
C ASN A 376 35.71 38.41 19.13
N ASP A 377 35.21 37.38 18.44
CA ASP A 377 34.86 36.05 18.95
C ASP A 377 33.81 36.04 20.09
N LEU A 378 32.60 35.55 19.77
CA LEU A 378 31.48 35.43 20.72
C LEU A 378 31.85 34.52 21.90
N ALA A 379 32.73 33.53 21.68
CA ALA A 379 33.24 32.68 22.74
C ALA A 379 34.13 33.45 23.73
N SER A 380 34.84 34.48 23.26
CA SER A 380 35.70 35.30 24.12
C SER A 380 34.90 36.22 25.06
N ALA A 381 33.67 36.56 24.69
CA ALA A 381 32.74 37.33 25.52
C ALA A 381 32.08 36.50 26.64
N LEU A 382 32.16 35.17 26.56
CA LEU A 382 31.57 34.28 27.55
C LEU A 382 32.55 33.99 28.72
N PRO A 383 32.04 33.86 29.96
CA PRO A 383 32.78 33.32 31.10
C PRO A 383 33.41 31.95 30.79
N GLU A 384 34.55 31.65 31.44
CA GLU A 384 35.33 30.43 31.21
C GLU A 384 34.50 29.15 31.43
N GLU A 385 33.59 29.19 32.40
CA GLU A 385 32.67 28.10 32.74
C GLU A 385 31.67 27.79 31.61
N LEU A 386 31.27 28.79 30.81
CA LEU A 386 30.37 28.61 29.67
C LEU A 386 31.12 28.15 28.41
N ARG A 387 32.44 28.42 28.32
CA ARG A 387 33.27 27.94 27.20
C ARG A 387 33.47 26.42 27.22
N GLU A 388 33.66 25.84 28.40
CA GLU A 388 33.72 24.37 28.54
C GLU A 388 32.41 23.71 28.11
N VAL A 389 31.26 24.28 28.49
CA VAL A 389 29.93 23.80 28.07
C VAL A 389 29.77 23.88 26.54
N LEU A 390 30.16 25.00 25.92
CA LEU A 390 30.11 25.16 24.47
C LEU A 390 31.03 24.19 23.72
N SER A 391 32.19 23.84 24.28
CA SER A 391 33.10 22.85 23.67
C SER A 391 32.45 21.47 23.58
N GLY A 392 31.62 21.09 24.55
CA GLY A 392 30.83 19.86 24.53
C GLY A 392 29.67 19.88 23.51
N LEU A 393 29.18 21.07 23.17
CA LEU A 393 28.11 21.29 22.18
C LEU A 393 28.64 21.50 20.76
N ALA A 394 29.96 21.62 20.56
CA ALA A 394 30.57 21.91 19.27
C ALA A 394 30.32 20.83 18.19
N GLN A 395 29.87 19.63 18.59
CA GLN A 395 29.50 18.52 17.70
C GLN A 395 28.01 18.51 17.33
N ILE A 396 27.20 19.42 17.88
CA ILE A 396 25.80 19.59 17.50
C ILE A 396 25.75 20.44 16.24
N GLU A 397 25.16 19.87 15.20
CA GLU A 397 24.98 20.52 13.91
C GLU A 397 23.63 21.23 13.90
N LEU A 398 23.60 22.52 13.59
CA LEU A 398 22.36 23.21 13.27
C LEU A 398 22.00 22.82 11.84
N GLN A 399 20.86 22.19 11.64
CA GLN A 399 20.38 21.75 10.33
C GLN A 399 19.33 22.70 9.77
N THR A 400 18.41 23.16 10.63
CA THR A 400 17.32 24.06 10.24
C THR A 400 17.03 25.05 11.35
N LEU A 401 16.78 26.30 10.96
CA LEU A 401 16.18 27.33 11.81
C LEU A 401 15.07 27.97 11.01
N ALA A 402 13.84 27.90 11.50
CA ALA A 402 12.69 28.47 10.82
C ALA A 402 11.84 29.32 11.77
N PHE A 403 11.10 30.28 11.21
CA PHE A 403 10.24 31.19 11.94
C PHE A 403 8.93 31.39 11.18
N GLY A 404 7.81 31.26 11.88
CA GLY A 404 6.53 31.81 11.43
C GLY A 404 6.49 33.29 11.73
N LEU A 405 6.22 34.10 10.72
CA LEU A 405 6.01 35.54 10.85
C LEU A 405 4.59 35.89 10.43
N THR A 406 3.91 36.70 11.23
CA THR A 406 2.66 37.36 10.84
C THR A 406 2.85 38.87 10.82
N TRP A 407 2.10 39.55 9.95
CA TRP A 407 2.06 41.00 9.88
C TRP A 407 0.64 41.52 10.08
N GLY A 408 0.47 42.34 11.12
CA GLY A 408 -0.80 42.99 11.45
C GLY A 408 -0.68 44.51 11.57
N PHE A 409 -1.77 45.15 12.03
CA PHE A 409 -1.76 46.60 12.32
C PHE A 409 -0.73 47.02 13.37
N GLU A 410 -0.27 46.08 14.20
CA GLU A 410 0.73 46.31 15.25
C GLU A 410 2.17 45.99 14.80
N GLY A 411 2.37 45.59 13.54
CA GLY A 411 3.68 45.27 12.95
C GLY A 411 3.95 43.77 12.86
N PHE A 412 5.23 43.40 12.90
CA PHE A 412 5.69 42.00 12.86
C PHE A 412 5.47 41.31 14.21
N ALA A 413 4.91 40.10 14.16
CA ALA A 413 4.94 39.17 15.28
C ALA A 413 5.49 37.81 14.81
N VAL A 414 6.30 37.18 15.65
CA VAL A 414 6.78 35.81 15.43
C VAL A 414 5.74 34.87 16.02
N THR A 415 5.10 34.08 15.17
CA THR A 415 4.04 33.15 15.56
C THR A 415 4.57 31.77 15.91
N SER A 416 5.72 31.39 15.34
CA SER A 416 6.41 30.15 15.69
C SER A 416 7.91 30.24 15.45
N ALA A 417 8.67 29.37 16.11
CA ALA A 417 10.09 29.14 15.87
C ALA A 417 10.38 27.65 15.84
N ILE A 418 11.09 27.16 14.82
CA ILE A 418 11.47 25.76 14.68
C ILE A 418 12.99 25.67 14.61
N ILE A 419 13.57 24.80 15.43
CA ILE A 419 15.01 24.55 15.46
C ILE A 419 15.22 23.05 15.26
N LYS A 420 15.94 22.66 14.20
CA LYS A 420 16.39 21.28 13.98
C LYS A 420 17.90 21.18 14.15
N ILE A 421 18.33 20.26 15.00
CA ILE A 421 19.74 19.96 15.25
C ILE A 421 20.06 18.50 14.98
N GLY A 422 21.23 18.26 14.38
CA GLY A 422 21.87 16.95 14.27
C GLY A 422 22.80 16.70 15.46
N ILE A 423 22.79 15.47 15.95
CA ILE A 423 23.57 14.99 17.10
C ILE A 423 24.26 13.67 16.72
N PRO A 424 25.11 13.65 15.66
CA PRO A 424 25.60 12.42 15.03
C PRO A 424 26.46 11.54 15.96
N SER A 425 27.10 12.14 16.98
CA SER A 425 27.94 11.41 17.92
C SER A 425 27.16 10.69 19.04
N VAL A 426 25.85 10.92 19.17
CA VAL A 426 25.04 10.33 20.24
C VAL A 426 24.34 9.08 19.74
N ARG A 427 24.36 8.04 20.57
CA ARG A 427 23.64 6.80 20.37
C ARG A 427 22.59 6.65 21.45
N TRP A 428 21.35 6.35 21.05
CA TRP A 428 20.23 6.19 21.96
C TRP A 428 19.76 4.75 21.98
N ARG A 429 20.01 4.07 23.10
CA ARG A 429 19.52 2.70 23.34
C ARG A 429 18.05 2.76 23.74
N ILE A 430 17.17 2.34 22.82
CA ILE A 430 15.72 2.41 22.99
C ILE A 430 15.12 1.08 23.48
N TRP A 431 15.83 -0.04 23.29
CA TRP A 431 15.40 -1.35 23.74
C TRP A 431 16.58 -2.23 24.15
N GLY A 432 17.04 -2.06 25.40
CA GLY A 432 18.21 -2.77 25.92
C GLY A 432 19.46 -2.55 25.05
N GLU A 433 20.22 -3.61 24.82
CA GLU A 433 21.35 -3.62 23.87
C GLU A 433 20.92 -3.98 22.43
N HIS A 434 19.62 -4.18 22.19
CA HIS A 434 19.15 -4.78 20.94
C HIS A 434 18.77 -3.76 19.86
N LEU A 435 18.22 -2.61 20.27
CA LEU A 435 17.89 -1.50 19.39
C LEU A 435 18.60 -0.23 19.85
N GLU A 436 19.50 0.25 19.01
CA GLU A 436 20.27 1.47 19.19
C GLU A 436 19.97 2.39 18.00
N VAL A 437 19.55 3.62 18.30
CA VAL A 437 19.36 4.69 17.32
C VAL A 437 20.67 5.46 17.20
N TYR A 438 21.14 5.66 15.98
CA TYR A 438 22.29 6.51 15.63
C TYR A 438 21.86 7.64 14.69
N ASP A 439 22.78 8.52 14.32
CA ASP A 439 22.52 9.73 13.52
C ASP A 439 21.32 10.53 14.04
N LEU A 440 21.28 10.67 15.37
CA LEU A 440 20.16 11.31 16.04
C LEU A 440 20.04 12.77 15.61
N GLY A 441 18.82 13.25 15.54
CA GLY A 441 18.52 14.67 15.51
C GLY A 441 17.32 15.01 16.38
N CYS A 442 17.18 16.29 16.67
CA CYS A 442 16.12 16.83 17.51
C CYS A 442 15.55 18.09 16.89
N GLY A 443 14.23 18.14 16.77
CA GLY A 443 13.45 19.26 16.28
C GLY A 443 12.63 19.83 17.41
N ILE A 444 12.78 21.11 17.67
CA ILE A 444 12.01 21.84 18.67
C ILE A 444 11.13 22.82 17.93
N SER A 445 9.81 22.70 18.08
CA SER A 445 8.84 23.68 17.61
C SER A 445 8.33 24.47 18.81
N ILE A 446 8.33 25.79 18.69
CA ILE A 446 7.85 26.72 19.72
C ILE A 446 6.74 27.54 19.07
N ASP A 447 5.51 27.34 19.50
CA ASP A 447 4.37 28.17 19.10
C ASP A 447 4.26 29.36 20.05
N ASP A 448 3.95 30.55 19.51
CA ASP A 448 3.90 31.82 20.23
C ASP A 448 5.13 32.06 21.15
N PRO A 449 6.36 32.12 20.60
CA PRO A 449 7.60 32.16 21.39
C PRO A 449 7.73 33.38 22.32
N PHE A 450 6.94 34.43 22.11
CA PHE A 450 6.93 35.65 22.92
C PHE A 450 5.66 35.85 23.75
N GLY A 451 4.70 34.92 23.70
CA GLY A 451 3.46 34.93 24.46
C GLY A 451 3.29 33.70 25.35
N GLU A 452 2.16 33.00 25.23
CA GLU A 452 1.93 31.74 25.98
C GLU A 452 2.51 30.57 25.18
N SER A 453 3.82 30.36 25.33
CA SER A 453 4.55 29.42 24.48
C SER A 453 4.13 27.95 24.69
N GLU A 454 3.84 27.25 23.60
CA GLU A 454 3.74 25.80 23.55
C GLU A 454 4.99 25.23 22.88
N ILE A 455 5.63 24.25 23.52
CA ILE A 455 6.87 23.65 23.02
C ILE A 455 6.62 22.18 22.69
N ASP A 456 6.82 21.82 21.44
CA ASP A 456 6.86 20.43 20.98
C ASP A 456 8.29 20.02 20.62
N ALA A 457 8.61 18.76 20.87
CA ALA A 457 9.92 18.20 20.59
C ALA A 457 9.78 16.85 19.87
N GLU A 458 10.43 16.77 18.72
CA GLU A 458 10.53 15.60 17.88
C GLU A 458 11.99 15.12 17.87
N ILE A 459 12.20 13.81 18.02
CA ILE A 459 13.52 13.21 17.85
C ILE A 459 13.47 12.33 16.61
N TRP A 460 14.50 12.34 15.77
CA TRP A 460 14.65 11.38 14.68
C TRP A 460 16.03 10.72 14.75
N GLY A 461 16.21 9.70 13.94
CA GLY A 461 17.50 9.06 13.71
C GLY A 461 17.32 7.81 12.87
N THR A 462 18.28 6.90 12.99
CA THR A 462 18.31 5.68 12.19
C THR A 462 18.57 4.48 13.10
N ILE A 463 17.86 3.38 12.87
CA ILE A 463 18.22 2.06 13.42
C ILE A 463 18.74 1.17 12.28
N GLU A 464 19.67 0.28 12.59
CA GLU A 464 20.18 -0.68 11.61
C GLU A 464 19.67 -2.08 11.96
N ILE A 465 19.03 -2.74 11.00
CA ILE A 465 18.54 -4.11 11.13
C ILE A 465 19.13 -4.94 9.99
N GLU A 466 20.11 -5.79 10.29
CA GLU A 466 20.80 -6.64 9.31
C GLU A 466 21.38 -5.84 8.11
N GLY A 467 22.00 -4.69 8.37
CA GLY A 467 22.55 -3.82 7.33
C GLY A 467 21.52 -2.94 6.62
N VAL A 468 20.24 -3.00 7.01
CA VAL A 468 19.18 -2.12 6.49
C VAL A 468 19.00 -0.95 7.45
N ALA A 469 19.25 0.27 6.97
CA ALA A 469 19.01 1.51 7.68
C ALA A 469 17.51 1.84 7.66
N VAL A 470 16.88 1.96 8.83
CA VAL A 470 15.46 2.26 8.97
C VAL A 470 15.33 3.57 9.74
N ALA A 471 14.70 4.57 9.12
CA ALA A 471 14.45 5.86 9.76
C ALA A 471 13.47 5.70 10.92
N VAL A 472 13.74 6.40 12.02
CA VAL A 472 12.91 6.43 13.21
C VAL A 472 12.52 7.86 13.57
N ARG A 473 11.33 8.01 14.11
CA ARG A 473 10.82 9.26 14.70
C ARG A 473 10.25 8.96 16.07
N ALA A 474 10.55 9.79 17.06
CA ALA A 474 9.95 9.73 18.38
C ALA A 474 9.25 11.05 18.70
N SER A 475 8.03 10.95 19.21
CA SER A 475 7.27 12.09 19.72
C SER A 475 7.09 12.00 21.23
N ARG A 476 6.94 13.16 21.86
CA ARG A 476 6.86 13.28 23.32
C ARG A 476 5.39 13.31 23.77
N GLY A 477 4.94 12.22 24.39
CA GLY A 477 3.69 12.15 25.18
C GLY A 477 4.00 12.15 26.67
N SER A 478 3.42 11.19 27.42
CA SER A 478 3.84 10.89 28.81
C SER A 478 5.21 10.18 28.90
N GLY A 479 5.80 9.86 27.76
CA GLY A 479 7.12 9.27 27.50
C GLY A 479 7.45 9.44 26.01
N TYR A 480 8.54 8.87 25.53
CA TYR A 480 8.83 8.84 24.09
C TYR A 480 8.22 7.60 23.46
N MET A 481 7.36 7.81 22.47
CA MET A 481 6.89 6.75 21.57
C MET A 481 7.66 6.86 20.27
N LEU A 482 8.47 5.85 19.97
CA LEU A 482 9.24 5.78 18.74
C LEU A 482 8.51 4.97 17.70
N THR A 483 8.43 5.49 16.48
CA THR A 483 7.88 4.84 15.28
C THR A 483 8.98 4.68 14.24
N ALA A 484 9.12 3.49 13.66
CA ALA A 484 9.99 3.24 12.50
C ALA A 484 9.18 2.63 11.35
N MET A 485 9.54 2.99 10.11
CA MET A 485 8.94 2.45 8.89
C MET A 485 10.02 2.06 7.88
N LEU A 486 9.84 0.92 7.20
CA LEU A 486 10.70 0.52 6.08
C LEU A 486 10.36 1.33 4.82
N GLY A 487 11.38 1.69 4.03
CA GLY A 487 11.19 2.19 2.66
C GLY A 487 10.78 1.09 1.68
N ASP A 488 10.27 1.46 0.50
CA ASP A 488 9.60 0.54 -0.44
C ASP A 488 10.44 -0.63 -0.96
N GLU A 489 11.75 -0.43 -1.10
CA GLU A 489 12.68 -1.45 -1.56
C GLU A 489 13.41 -2.15 -0.41
N GLN A 490 13.23 -1.68 0.82
CA GLN A 490 13.91 -2.23 1.97
C GLN A 490 13.28 -3.57 2.37
N ARG A 491 14.14 -4.55 2.66
CA ARG A 491 13.73 -5.92 2.98
C ARG A 491 14.47 -6.37 4.22
N VAL A 492 13.73 -6.82 5.23
CA VAL A 492 14.31 -7.27 6.50
C VAL A 492 13.85 -8.69 6.82
N PRO A 493 14.75 -9.62 7.21
CA PRO A 493 14.34 -10.93 7.67
C PRO A 493 13.50 -10.86 8.95
N LEU A 494 12.30 -11.46 8.95
CA LEU A 494 11.39 -11.44 10.11
C LEU A 494 12.02 -12.04 11.37
N GLN A 495 12.76 -13.14 11.21
CA GLN A 495 13.46 -13.79 12.32
C GLN A 495 14.47 -12.85 12.98
N SER A 496 15.25 -12.11 12.18
CA SER A 496 16.22 -11.15 12.71
C SER A 496 15.54 -10.02 13.47
N MET A 497 14.43 -9.49 12.95
CA MET A 497 13.65 -8.46 13.65
C MET A 497 13.07 -8.97 14.97
N VAL A 498 12.53 -10.19 14.99
CA VAL A 498 11.98 -10.79 16.21
C VAL A 498 13.07 -11.10 17.24
N ALA A 499 14.24 -11.54 16.80
CA ALA A 499 15.40 -11.75 17.67
C ALA A 499 15.88 -10.43 18.30
N ARG A 500 15.84 -9.31 17.57
CA ARG A 500 16.14 -7.96 18.08
C ARG A 500 15.14 -7.48 19.16
N LEU A 501 13.94 -8.05 19.22
CA LEU A 501 13.02 -7.78 20.32
C LEU A 501 13.24 -8.68 21.54
N GLY A 502 14.26 -9.56 21.51
CA GLY A 502 14.52 -10.58 22.54
C GLY A 502 13.67 -11.84 22.37
N GLY A 503 12.93 -11.98 21.26
CA GLY A 503 12.09 -13.14 20.98
C GLY A 503 12.90 -14.39 20.66
N LYS A 504 12.46 -15.54 21.19
CA LYS A 504 13.00 -16.88 20.87
C LYS A 504 12.04 -17.73 20.04
N ALA A 505 11.02 -17.09 19.46
CA ALA A 505 10.02 -17.79 18.65
C ALA A 505 10.69 -18.40 17.41
N GLN A 506 10.43 -19.68 17.17
CA GLN A 506 10.83 -20.34 15.92
C GLN A 506 9.86 -19.93 14.83
N LEU A 507 10.22 -18.91 14.06
CA LEU A 507 9.45 -18.44 12.92
C LEU A 507 10.00 -19.03 11.61
N PRO A 508 9.19 -19.18 10.55
CA PRO A 508 9.70 -19.45 9.20
C PRO A 508 10.62 -18.31 8.70
N PRO A 509 11.56 -18.59 7.78
CA PRO A 509 12.46 -17.57 7.22
C PRO A 509 11.70 -16.70 6.20
N LEU A 510 10.95 -15.73 6.71
CA LEU A 510 10.14 -14.80 5.89
C LEU A 510 10.77 -13.42 5.83
N THR A 511 10.48 -12.71 4.74
CA THR A 511 11.00 -11.36 4.49
C THR A 511 9.90 -10.33 4.69
N ILE A 512 10.19 -9.30 5.48
CA ILE A 512 9.33 -8.14 5.70
C ILE A 512 9.47 -7.19 4.52
N ASN A 513 8.35 -6.73 3.97
CA ASN A 513 8.30 -5.68 2.95
C ASN A 513 7.58 -4.41 3.43
N SER A 514 6.89 -4.47 4.57
CA SER A 514 6.36 -3.30 5.27
C SER A 514 6.52 -3.54 6.77
N LEU A 515 7.03 -2.54 7.49
CA LEU A 515 7.27 -2.61 8.93
C LEU A 515 6.74 -1.35 9.57
N MET A 516 6.09 -1.52 10.71
CA MET A 516 5.87 -0.49 11.72
C MET A 516 6.45 -1.01 13.03
N LEU A 517 7.47 -0.34 13.55
CA LEU A 517 8.00 -0.59 14.89
C LEU A 517 7.50 0.52 15.80
N VAL A 518 6.88 0.15 16.92
CA VAL A 518 6.49 1.07 18.00
C VAL A 518 7.22 0.69 19.27
N VAL A 519 7.99 1.62 19.86
CA VAL A 519 8.69 1.39 21.13
C VAL A 519 8.27 2.43 22.16
N ASP A 520 7.75 1.98 23.29
CA ASP A 520 7.62 2.79 24.51
C ASP A 520 8.77 2.44 25.46
N SER A 521 9.70 3.39 25.62
CA SER A 521 10.92 3.23 26.39
C SER A 521 10.64 2.81 27.84
N GLY A 522 10.72 1.51 28.13
CA GLY A 522 10.51 0.93 29.47
C GLY A 522 9.26 0.05 29.62
N SER A 523 8.32 0.11 28.66
CA SER A 523 7.06 -0.64 28.73
C SER A 523 7.02 -1.80 27.74
N PHE A 524 7.03 -1.50 26.44
CA PHE A 524 6.86 -2.51 25.38
C PHE A 524 7.54 -2.08 24.07
N ALA A 525 7.83 -3.07 23.23
CA ALA A 525 8.16 -2.89 21.83
C ALA A 525 7.20 -3.74 20.99
N GLN A 526 6.61 -3.16 19.97
CA GLN A 526 5.66 -3.80 19.07
C GLN A 526 6.15 -3.67 17.64
N ILE A 527 6.06 -4.74 16.86
CA ILE A 527 6.29 -4.74 15.43
C ILE A 527 5.05 -5.25 14.71
N SER A 528 4.67 -4.60 13.64
CA SER A 528 3.59 -5.06 12.76
C SER A 528 3.93 -4.75 11.31
N GLY A 529 3.23 -5.40 10.37
CA GLY A 529 3.45 -5.16 8.96
C GLY A 529 3.08 -6.34 8.08
N SER A 530 3.57 -6.33 6.84
CA SER A 530 3.35 -7.39 5.86
C SER A 530 4.64 -8.11 5.47
N LEU A 531 4.48 -9.32 4.94
CA LEU A 531 5.57 -10.14 4.46
C LEU A 531 5.48 -10.30 2.94
N LEU A 532 6.64 -10.40 2.31
CA LEU A 532 6.79 -10.63 0.89
C LEU A 532 6.39 -12.07 0.56
N SER A 533 5.55 -12.26 -0.46
CA SER A 533 5.11 -13.60 -0.90
C SER A 533 6.00 -14.21 -2.00
N GLU A 534 6.89 -13.42 -2.62
CA GLU A 534 7.81 -13.85 -3.69
C GLU A 534 9.19 -13.23 -3.47
N PRO A 535 10.31 -13.88 -3.82
CA PRO A 535 10.41 -15.17 -4.51
C PRO A 535 10.18 -16.38 -3.59
N ASP A 536 10.17 -16.19 -2.27
CA ASP A 536 10.15 -17.27 -1.28
C ASP A 536 8.80 -17.31 -0.53
N PRO A 537 7.73 -17.86 -1.13
CA PRO A 537 6.44 -17.96 -0.46
C PRO A 537 6.52 -18.87 0.77
N TRP A 538 5.76 -18.52 1.81
CA TRP A 538 5.57 -19.44 2.93
C TRP A 538 4.72 -20.63 2.47
N THR A 539 5.34 -21.80 2.38
CA THR A 539 4.67 -23.03 1.98
C THR A 539 4.67 -24.08 3.09
N ILE A 540 3.60 -24.88 3.14
CA ILE A 540 3.46 -26.02 4.03
C ILE A 540 3.27 -27.27 3.19
N ASP A 541 4.18 -28.22 3.36
CA ASP A 541 4.15 -29.49 2.65
C ASP A 541 3.23 -30.48 3.39
N LEU A 542 2.07 -30.76 2.80
CA LEU A 542 1.13 -31.77 3.29
C LEU A 542 1.20 -33.06 2.45
N GLY A 543 2.32 -33.30 1.76
CA GLY A 543 2.55 -34.49 0.94
C GLY A 543 2.05 -34.34 -0.50
N PRO A 544 0.90 -34.91 -0.86
CA PRO A 544 0.35 -34.75 -2.22
C PRO A 544 0.00 -33.30 -2.57
N VAL A 545 -0.17 -32.41 -1.57
CA VAL A 545 -0.53 -31.01 -1.76
C VAL A 545 0.43 -30.12 -0.99
N ARG A 546 0.88 -29.05 -1.65
CA ARG A 546 1.62 -27.96 -1.02
C ARG A 546 0.68 -26.78 -0.84
N LEU A 547 0.52 -26.33 0.40
CA LEU A 547 -0.27 -25.14 0.70
C LEU A 547 0.65 -23.92 0.62
N THR A 548 0.23 -22.92 -0.13
CA THR A 548 0.90 -21.62 -0.19
C THR A 548 0.07 -20.62 0.62
N LEU A 549 0.74 -19.93 1.55
CA LEU A 549 0.15 -18.84 2.31
C LEU A 549 0.40 -17.54 1.53
N ALA A 550 -0.65 -16.73 1.40
CA ALA A 550 -0.63 -15.42 0.77
C ALA A 550 -1.08 -14.34 1.78
N ASP A 551 -0.89 -13.07 1.41
CA ASP A 551 -1.37 -11.90 2.16
C ASP A 551 -0.97 -11.93 3.63
N LEU A 552 0.31 -12.24 3.84
CA LEU A 552 0.88 -12.48 5.14
C LEU A 552 1.05 -11.17 5.92
N ILE A 553 0.41 -11.07 7.07
CA ILE A 553 0.47 -9.92 7.97
C ILE A 553 0.93 -10.43 9.34
N PHE A 554 1.82 -9.69 10.00
CA PHE A 554 2.29 -10.03 11.34
C PHE A 554 2.03 -8.91 12.34
N ASN A 555 1.94 -9.30 13.61
CA ASN A 555 1.94 -8.40 14.75
C ASN A 555 2.57 -9.11 15.94
N PHE A 556 3.70 -8.61 16.44
CA PHE A 556 4.39 -9.12 17.62
C PHE A 556 4.64 -8.01 18.63
N GLN A 557 4.59 -8.36 19.91
CA GLN A 557 4.83 -7.47 21.03
C GLN A 557 5.75 -8.16 22.04
N ALA A 558 6.79 -7.45 22.45
CA ALA A 558 7.64 -7.78 23.58
C ALA A 558 7.36 -6.78 24.71
N LEU A 559 7.12 -7.29 25.91
CA LEU A 559 7.07 -6.48 27.13
C LEU A 559 8.48 -6.40 27.74
N SER A 560 8.80 -5.33 28.44
CA SER A 560 10.13 -5.13 29.05
C SER A 560 10.54 -6.24 30.03
N SER A 561 9.57 -7.02 30.54
CA SER A 561 9.78 -8.15 31.45
C SER A 561 9.00 -9.41 31.07
N GLY A 562 8.81 -9.69 29.77
CA GLY A 562 8.07 -10.87 29.30
C GLY A 562 8.61 -11.48 28.00
N ASP A 563 8.09 -12.65 27.64
CA ASP A 563 8.37 -13.28 26.35
C ASP A 563 7.63 -12.52 25.22
N LEU A 564 8.19 -12.59 24.01
CA LEU A 564 7.53 -12.10 22.81
C LEU A 564 6.22 -12.88 22.58
N SER A 565 5.13 -12.14 22.47
CA SER A 565 3.83 -12.67 22.05
C SER A 565 3.39 -12.05 20.73
N GLY A 566 2.55 -12.74 19.97
CA GLY A 566 2.05 -12.18 18.72
C GLY A 566 1.45 -13.21 17.79
N SER A 567 1.21 -12.80 16.56
CA SER A 567 0.64 -13.67 15.54
C SER A 567 1.05 -13.30 14.12
N ILE A 568 1.08 -14.30 13.25
CA ILE A 568 1.05 -14.14 11.80
C ILE A 568 -0.34 -14.56 11.31
N ARG A 569 -0.98 -13.71 10.50
CA ARG A 569 -2.21 -14.00 9.77
C ARG A 569 -1.89 -14.14 8.30
N ALA A 570 -2.60 -15.03 7.61
CA ALA A 570 -2.43 -15.25 6.19
C ALA A 570 -3.73 -15.80 5.59
N GLU A 571 -3.80 -15.83 4.26
CA GLU A 571 -4.81 -16.55 3.53
C GLU A 571 -4.21 -17.83 2.92
N ILE A 572 -4.90 -18.95 3.06
CA ILE A 572 -4.55 -20.20 2.39
C ILE A 572 -5.56 -20.45 1.28
N GLY A 573 -5.05 -20.54 0.04
CA GLY A 573 -5.81 -21.02 -1.09
C GLY A 573 -5.87 -22.55 -1.14
N PHE A 574 -7.08 -23.10 -1.23
CA PHE A 574 -7.33 -24.51 -1.47
C PHE A 574 -8.06 -24.67 -2.82
N GLY A 575 -7.30 -24.77 -3.91
CA GLY A 575 -7.87 -24.67 -5.26
C GLY A 575 -8.40 -23.27 -5.56
N ASP A 576 -9.34 -23.17 -6.50
CA ASP A 576 -9.83 -21.87 -7.01
C ASP A 576 -10.92 -21.24 -6.12
N ASP A 577 -11.68 -22.05 -5.39
CA ASP A 577 -12.93 -21.61 -4.75
C ASP A 577 -12.87 -21.50 -3.22
N LEU A 578 -11.81 -22.02 -2.58
CA LEU A 578 -11.72 -22.09 -1.13
C LEU A 578 -10.57 -21.25 -0.61
N ARG A 579 -10.91 -20.19 0.13
CA ARG A 579 -9.98 -19.33 0.85
C ARG A 579 -10.18 -19.49 2.34
N ILE A 580 -9.09 -19.71 3.04
CA ILE A 580 -9.11 -20.01 4.47
C ILE A 580 -8.21 -19.02 5.18
N ALA A 581 -8.79 -18.23 6.07
CA ALA A 581 -8.03 -17.39 6.99
C ALA A 581 -7.21 -18.29 7.91
N ALA A 582 -5.90 -18.08 7.95
CA ALA A 582 -4.94 -18.80 8.77
C ALA A 582 -4.36 -17.85 9.83
N GLN A 583 -4.17 -18.36 11.04
CA GLN A 583 -3.47 -17.65 12.10
C GLN A 583 -2.50 -18.58 12.82
N TYR A 584 -1.27 -18.11 13.00
CA TYR A 584 -0.25 -18.69 13.86
C TYR A 584 0.01 -17.74 15.03
N THR A 585 0.06 -18.24 16.26
CA THR A 585 0.33 -17.44 17.47
C THR A 585 1.58 -17.93 18.22
N THR A 586 2.31 -16.98 18.82
CA THR A 586 3.46 -17.25 19.71
C THR A 586 3.27 -16.51 21.03
N PRO A 587 3.77 -17.04 22.17
CA PRO A 587 4.31 -18.40 22.33
C PRO A 587 3.19 -19.45 22.24
N GLY A 588 3.47 -20.60 21.62
CA GLY A 588 2.47 -21.65 21.45
C GLY A 588 2.92 -22.74 20.46
N PRO A 589 2.18 -23.87 20.41
CA PRO A 589 2.40 -24.88 19.39
C PRO A 589 2.08 -24.33 18.00
N PHE A 590 2.76 -24.84 16.98
CA PHE A 590 2.46 -24.52 15.59
C PHE A 590 1.09 -25.10 15.20
N VAL A 591 0.07 -24.24 15.22
CA VAL A 591 -1.30 -24.59 14.79
C VAL A 591 -1.79 -23.49 13.87
N ILE A 592 -2.18 -23.87 12.66
CA ILE A 592 -2.96 -23.03 11.76
C ILE A 592 -4.40 -23.49 11.82
N ARG A 593 -5.30 -22.58 12.15
CA ARG A 593 -6.75 -22.81 12.14
C ARG A 593 -7.37 -22.11 10.95
N GLY A 594 -8.31 -22.79 10.32
CA GLY A 594 -9.07 -22.32 9.18
C GLY A 594 -10.54 -22.70 9.27
N GLU A 595 -11.43 -21.86 8.75
CA GLU A 595 -12.89 -22.07 8.83
C GLU A 595 -13.53 -21.97 7.45
N CYS A 596 -14.56 -22.80 7.20
CA CYS A 596 -15.31 -22.82 5.95
C CYS A 596 -16.76 -23.26 6.21
N ASP A 597 -17.71 -22.41 5.80
CA ASP A 597 -19.14 -22.66 6.05
C ASP A 597 -19.67 -23.91 5.35
N ARG A 598 -19.20 -24.18 4.12
CA ARG A 598 -19.70 -25.28 3.31
C ARG A 598 -18.66 -25.81 2.32
N MET A 599 -18.49 -27.13 2.28
CA MET A 599 -17.72 -27.81 1.24
C MET A 599 -18.25 -29.23 0.96
N GLU A 600 -17.88 -29.82 -0.17
CA GLU A 600 -18.23 -31.22 -0.48
C GLU A 600 -17.06 -32.15 -0.12
N LEU A 601 -17.36 -33.30 0.49
CA LEU A 601 -16.38 -34.24 1.01
C LEU A 601 -15.36 -34.68 -0.05
N ARG A 602 -15.81 -34.98 -1.27
CA ARG A 602 -14.90 -35.39 -2.36
C ARG A 602 -13.94 -34.28 -2.77
N LYS A 603 -14.40 -33.02 -2.77
CA LYS A 603 -13.52 -31.87 -3.01
C LYS A 603 -12.50 -31.76 -1.89
N ALA A 604 -12.94 -31.86 -0.63
CA ALA A 604 -12.04 -31.84 0.53
C ALA A 604 -10.98 -32.96 0.43
N ILE A 605 -11.35 -34.21 0.15
CA ILE A 605 -10.40 -35.32 0.01
C ILE A 605 -9.47 -35.14 -1.20
N GLY A 606 -9.99 -34.63 -2.32
CA GLY A 606 -9.20 -34.35 -3.51
C GLY A 606 -8.10 -33.32 -3.23
N HIS A 607 -8.45 -32.23 -2.55
CA HIS A 607 -7.52 -31.15 -2.22
C HIS A 607 -6.63 -31.43 -1.01
N LEU A 608 -7.08 -32.21 -0.01
CA LEU A 608 -6.31 -32.44 1.22
C LEU A 608 -5.46 -33.72 1.16
N GLY A 609 -5.82 -34.65 0.28
CA GLY A 609 -5.36 -36.04 0.34
C GLY A 609 -4.78 -36.62 -0.94
N GLY A 610 -4.76 -35.85 -2.03
CA GLY A 610 -4.37 -36.36 -3.34
C GLY A 610 -5.31 -37.46 -3.89
N GLY A 611 -6.55 -37.57 -3.38
CA GLY A 611 -7.62 -38.38 -3.99
C GLY A 611 -7.67 -39.88 -3.64
N ASN A 612 -6.95 -40.36 -2.62
CA ASN A 612 -6.78 -41.81 -2.39
C ASN A 612 -7.73 -42.47 -1.36
N LEU A 613 -8.73 -41.77 -0.80
CA LEU A 613 -9.65 -42.40 0.16
C LEU A 613 -10.68 -43.31 -0.56
N PRO A 614 -10.80 -44.61 -0.20
CA PRO A 614 -11.65 -45.55 -0.92
C PRO A 614 -13.14 -45.35 -0.58
N LEU A 615 -13.79 -44.37 -1.21
CA LEU A 615 -15.21 -44.08 -1.00
C LEU A 615 -16.12 -44.79 -2.02
N PRO A 616 -17.25 -45.39 -1.60
CA PRO A 616 -18.27 -45.92 -2.51
C PRO A 616 -18.76 -44.88 -3.52
N LYS A 617 -19.17 -45.30 -4.71
CA LYS A 617 -19.73 -44.40 -5.73
C LYS A 617 -21.01 -43.74 -5.19
N GLY A 618 -21.12 -42.43 -5.32
CA GLY A 618 -22.27 -41.65 -4.82
C GLY A 618 -22.15 -41.22 -3.35
N PHE A 619 -21.15 -41.74 -2.63
CA PHE A 619 -20.82 -41.24 -1.29
C PHE A 619 -20.09 -39.91 -1.40
N ASP A 620 -20.84 -38.82 -1.35
CA ASP A 620 -20.33 -37.45 -1.27
C ASP A 620 -21.25 -36.67 -0.34
N LEU A 621 -20.65 -36.05 0.67
CA LEU A 621 -21.37 -35.44 1.78
C LEU A 621 -21.11 -33.95 1.76
N THR A 622 -22.17 -33.17 1.96
CA THR A 622 -22.04 -31.75 2.22
C THR A 622 -21.60 -31.53 3.67
N LEU A 623 -20.42 -30.96 3.83
CA LEU A 623 -19.76 -30.62 5.08
C LEU A 623 -20.12 -29.17 5.44
N LEU A 624 -20.57 -28.94 6.68
CA LEU A 624 -21.02 -27.65 7.19
C LEU A 624 -20.22 -27.22 8.42
N ASP A 625 -20.00 -25.91 8.58
CA ASP A 625 -19.30 -25.34 9.75
C ASP A 625 -17.90 -25.98 9.95
N SER A 626 -17.19 -26.17 8.84
CA SER A 626 -15.95 -26.95 8.80
C SER A 626 -14.79 -26.16 9.39
N VAL A 627 -14.01 -26.80 10.26
CA VAL A 627 -12.77 -26.26 10.80
C VAL A 627 -11.62 -27.17 10.40
N ILE A 628 -10.59 -26.58 9.81
CA ILE A 628 -9.33 -27.23 9.45
C ILE A 628 -8.25 -26.78 10.45
N LEU A 629 -7.50 -27.74 10.97
CA LEU A 629 -6.31 -27.52 11.79
C LEU A 629 -5.11 -28.14 11.07
N ILE A 630 -4.06 -27.36 10.87
CA ILE A 630 -2.76 -27.86 10.43
C ILE A 630 -1.82 -27.70 11.62
N LYS A 631 -1.28 -28.82 12.09
CA LYS A 631 -0.38 -28.91 13.24
C LYS A 631 0.98 -29.41 12.78
N HIS A 632 2.04 -28.95 13.41
CA HIS A 632 3.38 -29.52 13.22
C HIS A 632 3.89 -30.03 14.57
N ASP A 633 4.26 -31.32 14.61
CA ASP A 633 4.88 -31.95 15.78
C ASP A 633 6.13 -32.77 15.36
N GLU A 634 6.75 -33.48 16.32
CA GLU A 634 7.93 -34.33 16.06
C GLU A 634 7.66 -35.43 15.01
N GLY A 635 6.40 -35.80 14.77
CA GLY A 635 5.95 -36.74 13.75
C GLY A 635 5.71 -36.12 12.37
N GLY A 636 5.84 -34.80 12.25
CA GLY A 636 5.70 -34.03 11.01
C GLY A 636 4.39 -33.22 10.95
N ASN A 637 3.96 -32.90 9.73
CA ASN A 637 2.72 -32.17 9.52
C ASN A 637 1.51 -33.10 9.69
N LEU A 638 0.52 -32.60 10.42
CA LEU A 638 -0.76 -33.26 10.70
C LEU A 638 -1.87 -32.31 10.25
N LEU A 639 -2.73 -32.77 9.35
CA LEU A 639 -3.94 -32.05 8.99
C LEU A 639 -5.15 -32.74 9.60
N GLN A 640 -5.99 -31.96 10.27
CA GLN A 640 -7.25 -32.42 10.85
C GLN A 640 -8.39 -31.53 10.34
N LEU A 641 -9.50 -32.13 9.99
CA LEU A 641 -10.74 -31.45 9.63
C LEU A 641 -11.84 -32.00 10.54
N ALA A 642 -12.61 -31.10 11.13
CA ALA A 642 -13.85 -31.43 11.83
C ALA A 642 -14.99 -30.60 11.25
N THR A 643 -16.16 -31.21 11.10
CA THR A 643 -17.28 -30.60 10.40
C THR A 643 -18.58 -31.28 10.82
N ARG A 644 -19.70 -30.67 10.42
CA ARG A 644 -21.04 -31.19 10.62
C ARG A 644 -21.59 -31.74 9.29
N VAL A 645 -22.22 -32.92 9.37
CA VAL A 645 -23.00 -33.50 8.28
C VAL A 645 -24.43 -33.66 8.77
N GLY A 646 -25.29 -32.71 8.39
CA GLY A 646 -26.63 -32.62 8.95
C GLY A 646 -26.63 -32.26 10.44
N GLN A 647 -26.88 -33.24 11.31
CA GLN A 647 -26.82 -33.11 12.77
C GLN A 647 -25.66 -33.92 13.38
N ASP A 648 -24.95 -34.70 12.57
CA ASP A 648 -23.87 -35.56 13.03
C ASP A 648 -22.51 -34.89 12.82
N ALA A 649 -21.48 -35.32 13.57
CA ALA A 649 -20.11 -34.86 13.40
C ALA A 649 -19.31 -35.79 12.48
N PHE A 650 -18.44 -35.19 11.68
CA PHE A 650 -17.47 -35.88 10.83
C PHE A 650 -16.07 -35.36 11.11
N ALA A 651 -15.11 -36.27 11.20
CA ALA A 651 -13.69 -35.95 11.28
C ALA A 651 -12.92 -36.57 10.13
N LEU A 652 -11.87 -35.88 9.72
CA LEU A 652 -10.85 -36.37 8.80
C LEU A 652 -9.47 -36.01 9.36
N GLU A 653 -8.54 -36.95 9.27
CA GLU A 653 -7.14 -36.79 9.62
C GLU A 653 -6.28 -37.22 8.43
N ALA A 654 -5.30 -36.40 8.06
CA ALA A 654 -4.26 -36.73 7.10
C ALA A 654 -2.88 -36.55 7.77
N ARG A 655 -2.01 -37.55 7.63
CA ARG A 655 -0.67 -37.56 8.24
C ARG A 655 0.31 -38.47 7.50
N SER A 656 1.60 -38.31 7.76
CA SER A 656 2.63 -39.24 7.28
C SER A 656 2.70 -40.49 8.16
N VAL A 657 2.58 -41.68 7.57
CA VAL A 657 2.72 -42.99 8.23
C VAL A 657 3.73 -43.82 7.44
N GLY A 658 4.87 -44.15 8.07
CA GLY A 658 5.94 -44.90 7.40
C GLY A 658 6.52 -44.18 6.17
N GLY A 659 6.57 -42.84 6.20
CA GLY A 659 7.06 -42.00 5.10
C GLY A 659 6.08 -41.84 3.93
N LYS A 660 4.84 -42.33 4.06
CA LYS A 660 3.77 -42.15 3.07
C LYS A 660 2.59 -41.43 3.69
N TRP A 661 1.98 -40.51 2.95
CA TRP A 661 0.78 -39.84 3.41
C TRP A 661 -0.42 -40.78 3.39
N GLY A 662 -1.11 -40.83 4.53
CA GLY A 662 -2.32 -41.59 4.74
C GLY A 662 -3.44 -40.69 5.24
N MET A 663 -4.68 -41.12 4.98
CA MET A 663 -5.87 -40.43 5.45
C MET A 663 -6.78 -41.39 6.20
N ALA A 664 -7.47 -40.86 7.20
CA ALA A 664 -8.55 -41.52 7.92
C ALA A 664 -9.71 -40.54 8.06
N ALA A 665 -10.93 -41.00 7.81
CA ALA A 665 -12.12 -40.19 8.00
C ALA A 665 -13.22 -41.03 8.65
N GLY A 666 -14.06 -40.40 9.46
CA GLY A 666 -15.14 -41.12 10.11
C GLY A 666 -16.22 -40.23 10.70
N MET A 667 -17.35 -40.86 10.97
CA MET A 667 -18.52 -40.25 11.57
C MET A 667 -19.34 -41.29 12.33
N SER A 668 -19.93 -40.86 13.43
CA SER A 668 -21.03 -41.59 14.07
C SER A 668 -22.33 -41.24 13.36
N LEU A 669 -23.17 -42.23 13.09
CA LEU A 669 -24.44 -42.06 12.39
C LEU A 669 -25.62 -42.22 13.35
N ALA A 670 -26.44 -41.18 13.45
CA ALA A 670 -27.79 -41.33 14.00
C ALA A 670 -28.73 -42.05 13.00
N ASN A 671 -28.52 -41.85 11.70
CA ASN A 671 -29.32 -42.45 10.63
C ASN A 671 -28.46 -43.35 9.72
N PRO A 672 -28.77 -44.65 9.58
CA PRO A 672 -28.02 -45.58 8.71
C PRO A 672 -28.02 -45.23 7.22
N ARG A 673 -28.98 -44.41 6.75
CA ARG A 673 -29.20 -44.15 5.33
C ARG A 673 -28.48 -42.89 4.89
N LEU A 674 -27.26 -43.06 4.37
CA LEU A 674 -26.48 -42.01 3.72
C LEU A 674 -26.44 -42.18 2.19
N PRO A 675 -26.28 -41.09 1.43
CA PRO A 675 -26.06 -41.16 -0.01
C PRO A 675 -24.90 -42.09 -0.37
N GLY A 676 -25.10 -42.99 -1.34
CA GLY A 676 -24.08 -43.93 -1.81
C GLY A 676 -23.90 -45.18 -0.95
N LEU A 677 -24.68 -45.35 0.13
CA LEU A 677 -24.71 -46.56 0.97
C LEU A 677 -25.97 -47.42 0.76
N GLU A 678 -26.76 -47.17 -0.30
CA GLU A 678 -28.02 -47.87 -0.56
C GLU A 678 -27.82 -49.37 -0.80
N PHE A 679 -26.62 -49.78 -1.22
CA PHE A 679 -26.28 -51.21 -1.37
C PHE A 679 -26.27 -51.99 -0.05
N LEU A 680 -26.33 -51.30 1.10
CA LEU A 680 -26.45 -51.92 2.43
C LEU A 680 -27.90 -52.16 2.86
N ASP A 681 -28.90 -51.67 2.11
CA ASP A 681 -30.31 -51.88 2.42
C ASP A 681 -30.67 -53.36 2.69
N PRO A 682 -30.16 -54.35 1.91
CA PRO A 682 -30.40 -55.76 2.21
C PRO A 682 -29.91 -56.21 3.58
N PHE A 683 -28.83 -55.62 4.11
CA PHE A 683 -28.41 -55.90 5.48
C PHE A 683 -29.36 -55.26 6.48
N PHE A 684 -29.77 -54.01 6.28
CA PHE A 684 -30.70 -53.33 7.19
C PHE A 684 -32.07 -54.00 7.27
N GLU A 685 -32.47 -54.79 6.27
CA GLU A 685 -33.69 -55.61 6.30
C GLU A 685 -33.55 -56.89 7.16
N ILE A 686 -32.35 -57.48 7.21
CA ILE A 686 -32.09 -58.75 7.91
C ILE A 686 -31.62 -58.51 9.34
N VAL A 687 -30.81 -57.47 9.54
CA VAL A 687 -30.17 -57.14 10.81
C VAL A 687 -30.60 -55.76 11.28
N ALA A 688 -31.11 -55.69 12.51
CA ALA A 688 -31.43 -54.42 13.15
C ALA A 688 -30.14 -53.78 13.69
N LEU A 689 -29.52 -52.91 12.88
CA LEU A 689 -28.27 -52.23 13.22
C LEU A 689 -28.52 -50.91 13.97
N GLN A 690 -27.74 -50.70 15.02
CA GLN A 690 -27.73 -49.50 15.87
C GLN A 690 -26.29 -49.02 16.10
N GLU A 691 -26.13 -47.79 16.58
CA GLU A 691 -24.83 -47.19 16.94
C GLU A 691 -23.81 -47.32 15.80
N LEU A 692 -24.21 -46.92 14.60
CA LEU A 692 -23.37 -47.07 13.42
C LEU A 692 -22.26 -46.04 13.38
N MET A 693 -21.08 -46.47 12.98
CA MET A 693 -19.94 -45.61 12.73
C MET A 693 -19.31 -45.97 11.41
N VAL A 694 -19.18 -44.99 10.52
CA VAL A 694 -18.49 -45.14 9.24
C VAL A 694 -17.04 -44.71 9.41
N VAL A 695 -16.11 -45.51 8.92
CA VAL A 695 -14.68 -45.23 8.93
C VAL A 695 -14.08 -45.60 7.58
N ALA A 696 -13.42 -44.65 6.95
CA ALA A 696 -12.60 -44.88 5.76
C ALA A 696 -11.14 -44.57 6.08
N SER A 697 -10.21 -45.44 5.69
CA SER A 697 -8.78 -45.22 5.90
C SER A 697 -7.95 -45.72 4.72
N THR A 698 -6.78 -45.13 4.48
CA THR A 698 -5.78 -45.62 3.52
C THR A 698 -4.64 -46.40 4.18
N TYR A 699 -4.63 -46.50 5.51
CA TYR A 699 -3.58 -47.17 6.28
C TYR A 699 -4.15 -47.88 7.51
N ASP A 700 -3.41 -48.84 8.02
CA ASP A 700 -3.71 -49.51 9.28
C ASP A 700 -3.05 -48.76 10.45
N ALA A 701 -3.77 -48.56 11.54
CA ALA A 701 -3.24 -47.94 12.74
C ALA A 701 -3.93 -48.47 14.00
N PRO A 702 -3.30 -49.46 14.68
CA PRO A 702 -3.75 -49.92 15.98
C PRO A 702 -3.79 -48.76 16.97
N GLY A 703 -4.87 -48.63 17.73
CA GLY A 703 -5.02 -47.59 18.76
C GLY A 703 -5.31 -46.18 18.25
N PHE A 704 -5.57 -45.99 16.94
CA PHE A 704 -6.03 -44.71 16.41
C PHE A 704 -7.30 -44.21 17.12
N GLN A 705 -7.37 -42.90 17.32
CA GLN A 705 -8.54 -42.18 17.82
C GLN A 705 -8.75 -40.94 16.94
N PHE A 706 -10.00 -40.59 16.67
CA PHE A 706 -10.33 -39.33 16.00
C PHE A 706 -10.02 -38.14 16.92
N PRO A 707 -9.72 -36.94 16.36
CA PRO A 707 -9.47 -35.76 17.15
C PRO A 707 -10.69 -35.37 18.00
N ASN A 708 -10.43 -34.87 19.21
CA ASN A 708 -11.46 -34.32 20.08
C ASN A 708 -12.05 -33.05 19.44
N MET A 709 -13.37 -33.00 19.25
CA MET A 709 -14.05 -31.88 18.59
C MET A 709 -13.92 -30.56 19.33
N ALA A 710 -13.80 -30.59 20.67
CA ALA A 710 -13.58 -29.39 21.46
C ALA A 710 -12.25 -28.70 21.11
N SER A 711 -11.25 -29.44 20.61
CA SER A 711 -9.95 -28.88 20.22
C SER A 711 -10.01 -27.98 18.98
N PHE A 712 -11.09 -28.03 18.21
CA PHE A 712 -11.33 -27.16 17.05
C PHE A 712 -11.91 -25.81 17.46
N GLY A 713 -12.39 -25.66 18.70
CA GLY A 713 -12.92 -24.38 19.19
C GLY A 713 -14.12 -23.85 18.41
N ASN A 714 -14.89 -24.74 17.76
CA ASN A 714 -16.16 -24.42 17.11
C ASN A 714 -17.32 -24.84 18.02
N PRO A 715 -18.16 -23.90 18.50
CA PRO A 715 -19.31 -24.22 19.35
C PRO A 715 -20.27 -25.25 18.74
N ALA A 716 -20.45 -25.23 17.41
CA ALA A 716 -21.32 -26.18 16.70
C ALA A 716 -20.83 -27.64 16.77
N LEU A 717 -19.52 -27.85 16.99
CA LEU A 717 -18.89 -29.16 17.04
C LEU A 717 -18.62 -29.62 18.48
N SER A 718 -18.53 -28.70 19.44
CA SER A 718 -18.00 -28.95 20.80
C SER A 718 -18.75 -29.99 21.63
N SER A 719 -20.02 -30.27 21.33
CA SER A 719 -20.84 -31.29 22.01
C SER A 719 -20.79 -32.68 21.39
N HIS A 720 -19.99 -32.89 20.34
CA HIS A 720 -19.95 -34.14 19.59
C HIS A 720 -18.62 -34.86 19.81
N ASP A 721 -18.66 -36.19 19.91
CA ASP A 721 -17.48 -37.06 19.92
C ASP A 721 -17.66 -38.14 18.86
N ILE A 722 -16.54 -38.63 18.30
CA ILE A 722 -16.52 -39.74 17.34
C ILE A 722 -15.72 -40.89 17.95
N PRO A 723 -16.31 -41.66 18.88
CA PRO A 723 -15.59 -42.71 19.60
C PRO A 723 -15.32 -43.92 18.70
N MET A 724 -14.07 -44.36 18.62
CA MET A 724 -13.75 -45.63 17.95
C MET A 724 -14.30 -46.81 18.78
N PRO A 725 -15.13 -47.69 18.21
CA PRO A 725 -15.70 -48.82 18.94
C PRO A 725 -14.59 -49.79 19.35
N ALA A 726 -14.69 -50.38 20.54
CA ALA A 726 -13.67 -51.29 21.07
C ALA A 726 -13.37 -52.48 20.12
N GLN A 727 -14.39 -52.95 19.38
CA GLN A 727 -14.27 -54.03 18.41
C GLN A 727 -13.42 -53.69 17.18
N SER A 728 -13.19 -52.41 16.88
CA SER A 728 -12.40 -51.99 15.73
C SER A 728 -10.92 -52.37 15.84
N GLY A 729 -10.39 -52.41 17.08
CA GLY A 729 -8.95 -52.59 17.32
C GLY A 729 -8.06 -51.47 16.77
N GLY A 730 -8.64 -50.38 16.24
CA GLY A 730 -7.96 -49.29 15.55
C GLY A 730 -8.47 -49.07 14.12
N LEU A 731 -7.67 -48.39 13.30
CA LEU A 731 -7.96 -48.24 11.87
C LEU A 731 -7.52 -49.49 11.09
N VAL A 732 -8.38 -49.89 10.18
CA VAL A 732 -8.09 -50.86 9.12
C VAL A 732 -8.26 -50.14 7.78
N ALA A 733 -7.28 -50.27 6.90
CA ALA A 733 -7.35 -49.69 5.56
C ALA A 733 -8.57 -50.22 4.78
N GLY A 734 -9.25 -49.32 4.07
CA GLY A 734 -10.51 -49.58 3.37
C GLY A 734 -11.67 -48.76 3.93
N PHE A 735 -12.90 -49.14 3.54
CA PHE A 735 -14.14 -48.53 4.00
C PHE A 735 -14.87 -49.54 4.90
N ASN A 736 -15.03 -49.19 6.17
CA ASN A 736 -15.56 -50.04 7.22
C ASN A 736 -16.73 -49.35 7.91
N ILE A 737 -17.74 -50.12 8.31
CA ILE A 737 -18.82 -49.66 9.16
C ILE A 737 -18.86 -50.53 10.40
N TYR A 738 -18.82 -49.91 11.56
CA TYR A 738 -18.97 -50.57 12.85
C TYR A 738 -20.37 -50.31 13.38
N GLY A 739 -20.89 -51.23 14.17
CA GLY A 739 -22.12 -50.96 14.92
C GLY A 739 -22.53 -52.13 15.80
N LYS A 740 -23.78 -52.09 16.25
CA LYS A 740 -24.40 -53.13 17.06
C LYS A 740 -25.58 -53.74 16.34
N TRP A 741 -25.55 -55.05 16.14
CA TRP A 741 -26.69 -55.82 15.70
C TRP A 741 -27.54 -56.21 16.92
N VAL A 742 -28.76 -55.67 17.00
CA VAL A 742 -29.75 -56.04 18.01
C VAL A 742 -30.51 -57.28 17.54
N LEU A 743 -30.43 -58.36 18.33
CA LEU A 743 -31.07 -59.62 18.01
C LEU A 743 -32.52 -59.66 18.53
N ASP A 744 -33.48 -59.77 17.62
CA ASP A 744 -34.88 -59.97 17.94
C ASP A 744 -35.15 -61.43 18.36
N GLY A 745 -34.86 -61.71 19.63
CA GLY A 745 -35.13 -63.01 20.23
C GLY A 745 -36.62 -63.27 20.56
N LYS A 746 -37.53 -62.35 20.24
CA LYS A 746 -38.96 -62.45 20.56
C LYS A 746 -39.81 -62.77 19.35
N SER A 747 -39.61 -62.09 18.23
CA SER A 747 -40.45 -62.23 17.04
C SER A 747 -39.78 -62.98 15.88
N ASN A 748 -38.45 -63.19 15.93
CA ASN A 748 -37.70 -63.92 14.91
C ASN A 748 -37.16 -65.28 15.45
N PRO A 749 -37.79 -66.42 15.09
CA PRO A 749 -37.38 -67.74 15.58
C PRO A 749 -35.94 -68.13 15.22
N VAL A 750 -35.43 -67.65 14.09
CA VAL A 750 -34.06 -67.93 13.63
C VAL A 750 -33.04 -67.22 14.52
N GLN A 751 -33.27 -65.93 14.81
CA GLN A 751 -32.39 -65.18 15.72
C GLN A 751 -32.49 -65.72 17.16
N GLN A 752 -33.67 -66.17 17.59
CA GLN A 752 -33.83 -66.84 18.88
C GLN A 752 -33.02 -68.15 18.95
N LEU A 753 -33.01 -68.94 17.88
CA LEU A 753 -32.21 -70.16 17.78
C LEU A 753 -30.71 -69.85 17.82
N LEU A 754 -30.25 -68.86 17.05
CA LEU A 754 -28.84 -68.42 17.04
C LEU A 754 -28.38 -67.99 18.44
N ARG A 755 -29.21 -67.20 19.16
CA ARG A 755 -28.92 -66.79 20.54
C ARG A 755 -28.76 -67.97 21.48
N LYS A 756 -29.63 -68.98 21.37
CA LYS A 756 -29.57 -70.19 22.21
C LYS A 756 -28.39 -71.08 21.86
N LEU A 757 -28.11 -71.29 20.56
CA LEU A 757 -27.06 -72.18 20.09
C LEU A 757 -25.65 -71.67 20.42
N PHE A 758 -25.45 -70.36 20.31
CA PHE A 758 -24.15 -69.72 20.46
C PHE A 758 -24.00 -68.92 21.78
N CYS A 759 -25.00 -68.98 22.67
CA CYS A 759 -25.05 -68.22 23.91
C CYS A 759 -24.84 -66.69 23.72
N LEU A 760 -25.44 -66.14 22.66
CA LEU A 760 -25.24 -64.74 22.26
C LEU A 760 -26.02 -63.78 23.17
N GLY A 761 -25.46 -62.58 23.37
CA GLY A 761 -26.10 -61.46 24.04
C GLY A 761 -27.37 -60.98 23.33
N ALA A 762 -28.00 -59.94 23.88
CA ALA A 762 -29.13 -59.27 23.21
C ALA A 762 -28.67 -58.41 22.02
N SER A 763 -27.40 -58.02 22.01
CA SER A 763 -26.72 -57.31 20.93
C SER A 763 -25.35 -57.92 20.65
N LEU A 764 -24.86 -57.72 19.43
CA LEU A 764 -23.55 -58.14 18.98
C LEU A 764 -22.84 -56.98 18.31
N ASP A 765 -21.55 -56.82 18.62
CA ASP A 765 -20.70 -55.89 17.88
C ASP A 765 -20.44 -56.44 16.49
N VAL A 766 -20.74 -55.65 15.47
CA VAL A 766 -20.56 -56.03 14.07
C VAL A 766 -19.58 -55.10 13.36
N THR A 767 -18.92 -55.66 12.36
CA THR A 767 -18.10 -54.95 11.39
C THR A 767 -18.62 -55.27 10.00
N ILE A 768 -18.90 -54.25 9.21
CA ILE A 768 -19.20 -54.34 7.79
C ILE A 768 -17.97 -53.85 7.05
N GLN A 769 -17.27 -54.74 6.37
CA GLN A 769 -16.13 -54.40 5.53
C GLN A 769 -16.60 -54.29 4.09
N ILE A 770 -16.43 -53.12 3.48
CA ILE A 770 -16.87 -52.81 2.12
C ILE A 770 -15.67 -52.90 1.18
N GLY A 771 -15.67 -53.93 0.33
CA GLY A 771 -14.70 -54.11 -0.76
C GLY A 771 -15.13 -53.44 -2.06
N SER A 772 -14.26 -53.50 -3.07
CA SER A 772 -14.53 -52.97 -4.41
C SER A 772 -14.73 -54.12 -5.41
N PRO A 773 -15.83 -54.17 -6.18
CA PRO A 773 -17.00 -53.30 -6.11
C PRO A 773 -17.90 -53.63 -4.90
N PRO A 774 -18.54 -52.62 -4.25
CA PRO A 774 -19.32 -52.83 -3.02
C PRO A 774 -20.46 -53.85 -3.15
N GLN A 775 -21.06 -53.96 -4.32
CA GLN A 775 -22.24 -54.81 -4.56
C GLN A 775 -21.93 -56.31 -4.60
N SER A 776 -20.66 -56.70 -4.65
CA SER A 776 -20.24 -58.11 -4.67
C SER A 776 -19.17 -58.46 -3.64
N ASN A 777 -18.59 -57.46 -2.97
CA ASN A 777 -17.44 -57.63 -2.07
C ASN A 777 -17.67 -56.96 -0.71
N THR A 778 -18.91 -56.94 -0.21
CA THR A 778 -19.21 -56.44 1.14
C THR A 778 -19.55 -57.59 2.07
N SER A 779 -18.96 -57.60 3.27
CA SER A 779 -19.24 -58.60 4.30
C SER A 779 -19.58 -57.94 5.63
N LEU A 780 -20.64 -58.41 6.28
CA LEU A 780 -21.01 -58.09 7.66
C LEU A 780 -20.60 -59.28 8.52
N TYR A 781 -19.83 -59.07 9.58
CA TYR A 781 -19.50 -60.14 10.51
C TYR A 781 -19.44 -59.65 11.97
N THR A 782 -19.66 -60.57 12.89
CA THR A 782 -19.41 -60.43 14.32
C THR A 782 -18.40 -61.48 14.77
N GLY A 783 -17.59 -61.14 15.77
CA GLY A 783 -16.69 -62.09 16.41
C GLY A 783 -17.48 -63.05 17.28
N LEU A 784 -17.30 -64.36 17.06
CA LEU A 784 -17.90 -65.41 17.88
C LEU A 784 -16.85 -66.00 18.80
N ALA A 785 -17.11 -65.98 20.11
CA ALA A 785 -16.42 -66.78 21.11
C ALA A 785 -17.46 -67.48 21.98
N ALA A 786 -17.68 -68.77 21.74
CA ALA A 786 -18.73 -69.55 22.41
C ALA A 786 -18.22 -70.93 22.83
N THR A 787 -18.97 -71.64 23.67
CA THR A 787 -18.73 -73.05 23.97
C THR A 787 -19.94 -73.86 23.54
N ILE A 788 -19.77 -74.73 22.54
CA ILE A 788 -20.83 -75.62 22.07
C ILE A 788 -20.48 -77.05 22.49
N LEU A 789 -21.36 -77.69 23.27
CA LEU A 789 -21.17 -79.06 23.77
C LEU A 789 -19.80 -79.27 24.46
N GLY A 790 -19.33 -78.26 25.21
CA GLY A 790 -18.05 -78.30 25.93
C GLY A 790 -16.81 -77.99 25.09
N CYS A 791 -16.96 -77.74 23.78
CA CYS A 791 -15.85 -77.36 22.90
C CYS A 791 -15.81 -75.83 22.71
N PRO A 792 -14.68 -75.15 22.97
CA PRO A 792 -14.54 -73.74 22.68
C PRO A 792 -14.50 -73.51 21.17
N ILE A 793 -15.34 -72.60 20.68
CA ILE A 793 -15.41 -72.17 19.28
C ILE A 793 -15.04 -70.69 19.23
N ARG A 794 -14.06 -70.38 18.37
CA ARG A 794 -13.72 -69.02 17.97
C ARG A 794 -13.88 -68.90 16.47
N GLY A 795 -14.54 -67.85 16.00
CA GLY A 795 -14.77 -67.64 14.58
C GLY A 795 -15.41 -66.30 14.28
N LYS A 796 -15.81 -66.11 13.03
CA LYS A 796 -16.66 -65.00 12.58
C LYS A 796 -18.00 -65.58 12.13
N LEU A 797 -19.10 -64.94 12.51
CA LEU A 797 -20.45 -65.24 12.04
C LEU A 797 -20.96 -64.01 11.28
N GLY A 798 -21.56 -64.17 10.11
CA GLY A 798 -21.86 -63.01 9.28
C GLY A 798 -22.67 -63.32 8.03
N PHE A 799 -22.70 -62.33 7.15
CA PHE A 799 -23.28 -62.37 5.82
C PHE A 799 -22.32 -61.74 4.83
N ALA A 800 -22.25 -62.24 3.60
CA ALA A 800 -21.59 -61.58 2.48
C ALA A 800 -22.62 -61.21 1.42
N ILE A 801 -22.41 -60.11 0.69
CA ILE A 801 -23.23 -59.78 -0.48
C ILE A 801 -22.61 -60.48 -1.70
N THR A 802 -23.30 -61.48 -2.24
CA THR A 802 -22.97 -62.12 -3.51
C THR A 802 -24.08 -61.84 -4.52
N GLY A 803 -23.75 -61.23 -5.65
CA GLY A 803 -24.75 -60.93 -6.69
C GLY A 803 -25.88 -60.00 -6.24
N GLY A 804 -25.62 -59.08 -5.30
CA GLY A 804 -26.60 -58.14 -4.76
C GLY A 804 -27.56 -58.71 -3.71
N LYS A 805 -27.33 -59.94 -3.22
CA LYS A 805 -28.12 -60.56 -2.15
C LYS A 805 -27.23 -61.03 -0.99
N PRO A 806 -27.70 -60.94 0.26
CA PRO A 806 -26.99 -61.51 1.41
C PRO A 806 -26.98 -63.04 1.36
N GLU A 807 -25.79 -63.63 1.45
CA GLU A 807 -25.51 -65.05 1.62
C GLU A 807 -24.84 -65.28 2.98
N TYR A 808 -25.16 -66.40 3.65
CA TYR A 808 -24.69 -66.76 5.00
C TYR A 808 -23.27 -67.34 5.00
#